data_AF-A0A7S2KIW6-F1
#
_entry.id   AF-A0A7S2KIW6-F1
#
_cell.length_a   1.000
_cell.length_b   1.000
_cell.length_c   1.000
_cell.angle_alpha   90.00
_cell.angle_beta   90.00
_cell.angle_gamma   90.00
#
_symmetry.space_group_name_H-M   'P 1'
#
loop_
_entity.id
_entity.type
_entity.pdbx_description
1 polymer ?
#
loop_
_entity_poly.entity_id
_entity_poly.type
_entity_poly.pdbx_seq_one_letter_code
_entity_poly.pdbx_strand_id
1 'polypeptide(L)'
;VFLSPPPQAPQAPQAGREGVEDGVAALAAQDKESWMALLRLGNSSHLRSIVGGAGLAQVHSGVNAQLLTDVGKRAYYAQIASMLLRAKPMYNTTHAAAFAALAKLTYCGPKPGVFGAVSMSCSTLDLPGVSSACERGNFEVVPGFVRFLTPTGTSGDDAPFGFAARIVTRNAGVPAVGGGVVLSFRGLVNTLEAEKYAKEVPMNESLTGCPGCLVHGGFHKGYASLKGAIANVMQEFCWIKENCTLYVTGHGTGAAIATIAAWELAQAGYFVGPSYLFAPPRIGNFEFSKLMTTRFSGSPMAWGARPHGPVFQVTYGRDSVPRWPFDKGYSPWGIEVHFRDMDQSIDSPQICYAGQEGCGVQATAREDLDIRDHCKSPVADGDDLCDLQDWAQVCHGGLGFKVSKHLRSQMPYVTWLQQPENERHAKWHPAQSAGLQEGALEKVDSPREEYSLEALQAFAALAKVAYCGPLAGLKSAVQSTCMGTRGPCSKAGFGVVPTTVVPVSVPYFSTPDALFAYTALIRRTKSDFARGPSFLPAEACVLAFRGNINSANQNMTFNYELQALGDLQCKGCKISAGLKTAWEESFSGPVLQALNWTGCSPGGATDKVYLTGHGVGGGLATVASFFLHRQGFKVQLSWSLEGIRVGNPAFMDYLYSELPADKRPVALWQVTHGNDGVPRWPSTEEGFGEYLAQAHFESATNASAIQLCTKVGQRGAAEQQKVAVEPANIRPDVNATEVDNLSASLNASELANLSEKAVASEIAHFSERAYATDVSNQSARAVIRELANVSFNDSDIASATRHNASA
;
A
#
# COMPACT_ATOMS: atom_id res chain seq x y z
N VAL A 1 64.09 61.27 1.21
CA VAL A 1 65.28 60.47 0.82
C VAL A 1 64.76 59.17 0.22
N PHE A 2 65.14 58.89 -1.03
CA PHE A 2 64.63 57.83 -1.93
C PHE A 2 63.13 57.90 -2.35
N LEU A 3 62.87 57.44 -3.58
CA LEU A 3 61.72 57.77 -4.44
C LEU A 3 61.37 56.58 -5.38
N SER A 4 60.07 56.24 -5.49
CA SER A 4 59.35 55.70 -6.67
C SER A 4 59.82 54.37 -7.35
N PRO A 5 59.03 53.65 -8.20
CA PRO A 5 57.79 54.06 -8.93
C PRO A 5 56.59 53.05 -9.01
N PRO A 6 55.43 53.47 -9.59
CA PRO A 6 54.25 52.64 -10.01
C PRO A 6 54.40 52.12 -11.49
N PRO A 7 53.38 51.60 -12.26
CA PRO A 7 51.91 51.48 -12.09
C PRO A 7 51.24 50.13 -12.57
N GLN A 8 49.90 50.11 -12.70
CA GLN A 8 49.08 49.06 -13.39
C GLN A 8 49.29 49.09 -14.94
N ALA A 9 48.86 48.15 -15.80
CA ALA A 9 47.97 46.97 -15.77
C ALA A 9 48.48 45.91 -16.82
N PRO A 10 47.88 44.69 -17.00
CA PRO A 10 46.64 44.56 -17.81
C PRO A 10 45.67 43.41 -17.41
N GLN A 11 44.48 43.38 -18.00
CA GLN A 11 43.56 42.22 -18.02
C GLN A 11 43.75 41.35 -19.28
N ALA A 12 43.71 40.02 -19.14
CA ALA A 12 43.29 39.04 -20.17
C ALA A 12 43.42 37.59 -19.62
N PRO A 13 42.73 36.58 -20.18
CA PRO A 13 41.42 36.59 -20.85
C PRO A 13 40.42 35.61 -20.19
N GLN A 14 39.15 35.64 -20.63
CA GLN A 14 38.25 34.49 -20.41
C GLN A 14 38.67 33.33 -21.33
N ALA A 15 38.90 32.14 -20.78
CA ALA A 15 39.03 30.89 -21.52
C ALA A 15 37.79 30.03 -21.27
N GLY A 16 37.26 29.42 -22.33
CA GLY A 16 35.96 28.76 -22.33
C GLY A 16 35.94 27.34 -21.75
N ARG A 17 34.76 26.71 -21.80
CA ARG A 17 34.56 25.28 -21.51
C ARG A 17 35.15 24.41 -22.62
N GLU A 18 36.45 24.13 -22.55
CA GLU A 18 37.13 23.00 -23.23
C GLU A 18 38.56 22.93 -22.66
N GLY A 19 39.00 21.77 -22.16
CA GLY A 19 40.35 21.58 -21.58
C GLY A 19 40.44 20.87 -20.22
N VAL A 20 39.32 20.48 -19.59
CA VAL A 20 39.36 19.66 -18.36
C VAL A 20 39.69 18.19 -18.68
N GLU A 21 39.35 17.69 -19.87
CA GLU A 21 39.60 16.31 -20.28
C GLU A 21 41.08 16.05 -20.61
N ASP A 22 41.75 17.00 -21.28
CA ASP A 22 43.18 16.87 -21.63
C ASP A 22 44.10 16.83 -20.40
N GLY A 23 43.78 17.61 -19.35
CA GLY A 23 44.52 17.59 -18.09
C GLY A 23 44.41 16.24 -17.35
N VAL A 24 43.26 15.59 -17.42
CA VAL A 24 43.03 14.26 -16.84
C VAL A 24 43.70 13.16 -17.68
N ALA A 25 43.68 13.28 -19.01
CA ALA A 25 44.39 12.37 -19.91
C ALA A 25 45.91 12.43 -19.73
N ALA A 26 46.48 13.64 -19.56
CA ALA A 26 47.91 13.84 -19.32
C ALA A 26 48.37 13.20 -17.99
N LEU A 27 47.61 13.39 -16.91
CA LEU A 27 47.89 12.77 -15.61
C LEU A 27 47.77 11.23 -15.67
N ALA A 28 46.75 10.70 -16.35
CA ALA A 28 46.59 9.25 -16.53
C ALA A 28 47.72 8.61 -17.37
N ALA A 29 48.29 9.34 -18.32
CA ALA A 29 49.45 8.87 -19.09
C ALA A 29 50.73 8.80 -18.25
N GLN A 30 50.98 9.81 -17.41
CA GLN A 30 52.13 9.86 -16.50
C GLN A 30 52.11 8.74 -15.44
N ASP A 31 50.92 8.43 -14.91
CA ASP A 31 50.74 7.33 -13.94
C ASP A 31 50.95 5.95 -14.60
N LYS A 32 50.64 5.82 -15.91
CA LYS A 32 50.80 4.58 -16.68
C LYS A 32 52.27 4.23 -16.94
N GLU A 33 53.13 5.22 -17.23
CA GLU A 33 54.58 4.99 -17.29
C GLU A 33 55.16 4.63 -15.92
N SER A 34 54.71 5.31 -14.86
CA SER A 34 55.11 5.04 -13.48
C SER A 34 54.77 3.60 -13.04
N TRP A 35 53.59 3.11 -13.42
CA TRP A 35 53.19 1.71 -13.21
C TRP A 35 54.03 0.71 -14.02
N MET A 36 54.35 1.03 -15.27
CA MET A 36 55.20 0.18 -16.12
C MET A 36 56.65 0.12 -15.62
N ALA A 37 57.16 1.18 -14.97
CA ALA A 37 58.46 1.17 -14.31
C ALA A 37 58.48 0.23 -13.09
N LEU A 38 57.41 0.22 -12.27
CA LEU A 38 57.27 -0.69 -11.13
C LEU A 38 57.16 -2.17 -11.57
N LEU A 39 56.43 -2.46 -12.66
CA LEU A 39 56.34 -3.81 -13.22
C LEU A 39 57.68 -4.32 -13.79
N ARG A 40 58.55 -3.42 -14.28
CA ARG A 40 59.91 -3.77 -14.71
C ARG A 40 60.85 -4.07 -13.54
N LEU A 41 60.63 -3.46 -12.38
CA LEU A 41 61.39 -3.75 -11.15
C LEU A 41 60.93 -5.03 -10.44
N GLY A 42 59.65 -5.43 -10.60
CA GLY A 42 59.06 -6.59 -9.96
C GLY A 42 59.41 -7.96 -10.56
N ASN A 43 60.15 -8.04 -11.67
CA ASN A 43 60.31 -9.27 -12.45
C ASN A 43 61.77 -9.67 -12.73
N SER A 44 62.62 -9.68 -11.68
CA SER A 44 63.98 -10.24 -11.77
C SER A 44 64.29 -11.20 -10.62
N SER A 45 64.59 -12.45 -10.96
CA SER A 45 64.83 -13.57 -10.03
C SER A 45 66.28 -13.64 -9.53
N HIS A 46 66.93 -12.48 -9.31
CA HIS A 46 68.40 -12.37 -9.12
C HIS A 46 68.86 -11.49 -7.94
N LEU A 47 68.02 -11.33 -6.91
CA LEU A 47 68.38 -10.68 -5.64
C LEU A 47 68.08 -11.57 -4.42
N ARG A 48 68.68 -12.78 -4.38
CA ARG A 48 68.69 -13.67 -3.21
C ARG A 48 70.08 -14.17 -2.80
N SER A 49 71.14 -13.52 -3.25
CA SER A 49 72.47 -13.70 -2.68
C SER A 49 73.23 -12.37 -2.61
N ILE A 50 74.17 -12.30 -1.66
CA ILE A 50 75.10 -11.19 -1.36
C ILE A 50 74.57 -10.19 -0.31
N VAL A 51 75.45 -9.88 0.65
CA VAL A 51 75.32 -9.06 1.88
C VAL A 51 74.41 -9.63 2.98
N GLY A 52 74.99 -10.51 3.80
CA GLY A 52 74.65 -10.56 5.22
C GLY A 52 75.40 -9.45 5.97
N GLY A 53 74.79 -8.87 6.99
CA GLY A 53 75.38 -7.83 7.82
C GLY A 53 74.35 -7.15 8.71
N ALA A 54 74.44 -7.35 10.02
CA ALA A 54 73.56 -6.68 10.98
C ALA A 54 73.97 -5.21 11.13
N GLY A 55 73.00 -4.29 11.04
CA GLY A 55 73.20 -2.88 11.38
C GLY A 55 72.70 -1.88 10.35
N LEU A 56 71.38 -1.73 10.20
CA LEU A 56 70.71 -0.52 9.68
C LEU A 56 69.17 -0.57 9.94
N ALA A 57 68.75 -1.15 11.06
CA ALA A 57 67.34 -1.41 11.39
C ALA A 57 66.75 -0.42 12.41
N GLN A 58 66.98 0.88 12.21
CA GLN A 58 66.30 1.99 12.88
C GLN A 58 66.28 3.20 11.93
N VAL A 59 65.23 4.04 12.00
CA VAL A 59 64.92 5.24 11.17
C VAL A 59 63.99 5.04 9.95
N HIS A 60 63.97 3.89 9.24
CA HIS A 60 63.14 3.76 8.01
C HIS A 60 61.73 3.13 8.12
N SER A 61 61.23 2.83 9.32
CA SER A 61 59.91 2.17 9.49
C SER A 61 58.70 3.11 9.48
N GLY A 62 58.84 4.36 9.96
CA GLY A 62 57.71 5.30 10.07
C GLY A 62 57.30 5.92 8.73
N VAL A 63 58.25 6.44 7.98
CA VAL A 63 57.99 7.20 6.73
C VAL A 63 57.33 6.30 5.67
N ASN A 64 57.79 5.06 5.49
CA ASN A 64 57.21 4.14 4.50
C ASN A 64 55.76 3.75 4.83
N ALA A 65 55.43 3.49 6.09
CA ALA A 65 54.06 3.17 6.47
C ALA A 65 53.11 4.35 6.19
N GLN A 66 53.54 5.57 6.52
CA GLN A 66 52.73 6.78 6.33
C GLN A 66 52.57 7.13 4.84
N LEU A 67 53.64 7.04 4.04
CA LEU A 67 53.60 7.23 2.59
C LEU A 67 52.70 6.18 1.90
N LEU A 68 52.78 4.91 2.33
CA LEU A 68 51.89 3.85 1.83
C LEU A 68 50.43 4.10 2.20
N THR A 69 50.13 4.64 3.40
CA THR A 69 48.76 5.03 3.74
C THR A 69 48.25 6.21 2.92
N ASP A 70 49.10 7.19 2.57
CA ASP A 70 48.67 8.35 1.79
C ASP A 70 48.54 8.05 0.29
N VAL A 71 49.39 7.19 -0.27
CA VAL A 71 49.19 6.62 -1.63
C VAL A 71 47.92 5.76 -1.66
N GLY A 72 47.70 4.93 -0.64
CA GLY A 72 46.47 4.13 -0.49
C GLY A 72 45.20 4.98 -0.40
N LYS A 73 45.22 6.10 0.33
CA LYS A 73 44.13 7.09 0.37
C LYS A 73 43.88 7.73 -1.00
N ARG A 74 44.93 8.17 -1.70
CA ARG A 74 44.79 8.78 -3.05
C ARG A 74 44.15 7.80 -4.05
N ALA A 75 44.61 6.55 -4.05
CA ALA A 75 44.02 5.50 -4.88
C ALA A 75 42.55 5.22 -4.51
N TYR A 76 42.21 5.21 -3.22
CA TYR A 76 40.83 5.06 -2.73
C TYR A 76 39.92 6.23 -3.16
N TYR A 77 40.39 7.48 -3.08
CA TYR A 77 39.61 8.64 -3.54
C TYR A 77 39.43 8.67 -5.06
N ALA A 78 40.42 8.23 -5.84
CA ALA A 78 40.27 8.04 -7.29
C ALA A 78 39.23 6.94 -7.61
N GLN A 79 39.20 5.85 -6.84
CA GLN A 79 38.20 4.80 -6.96
C GLN A 79 36.79 5.31 -6.63
N ILE A 80 36.63 6.13 -5.57
CA ILE A 80 35.38 6.81 -5.22
C ILE A 80 34.88 7.67 -6.40
N ALA A 81 35.75 8.46 -7.04
CA ALA A 81 35.33 9.31 -8.17
C ALA A 81 34.74 8.49 -9.32
N SER A 82 35.34 7.33 -9.65
CA SER A 82 34.81 6.40 -10.66
C SER A 82 33.47 5.77 -10.25
N MET A 83 33.30 5.42 -8.96
CA MET A 83 32.04 4.92 -8.41
C MET A 83 30.92 5.97 -8.49
N LEU A 84 31.21 7.23 -8.13
CA LEU A 84 30.25 8.33 -8.19
C LEU A 84 29.77 8.61 -9.61
N LEU A 85 30.66 8.57 -10.60
CA LEU A 85 30.29 8.75 -12.02
C LEU A 85 29.26 7.71 -12.49
N ARG A 86 29.31 6.48 -11.97
CA ARG A 86 28.36 5.41 -12.30
C ARG A 86 27.05 5.51 -11.52
N ALA A 87 27.12 5.87 -10.24
CA ALA A 87 25.96 5.91 -9.37
C ALA A 87 25.09 7.17 -9.56
N LYS A 88 25.67 8.31 -9.96
CA LYS A 88 24.94 9.55 -10.24
C LYS A 88 23.70 9.36 -11.14
N PRO A 89 23.81 8.76 -12.35
CA PRO A 89 22.66 8.53 -13.23
C PRO A 89 21.69 7.44 -12.72
N MET A 90 22.04 6.71 -11.64
CA MET A 90 21.15 5.72 -11.01
C MET A 90 20.28 6.33 -9.90
N TYR A 91 20.58 7.55 -9.45
CA TYR A 91 19.70 8.26 -8.52
C TYR A 91 18.44 8.70 -9.25
N ASN A 92 17.29 8.54 -8.59
CA ASN A 92 16.00 8.95 -9.12
C ASN A 92 15.18 9.53 -7.97
N THR A 93 14.79 10.81 -8.08
CA THR A 93 14.14 11.49 -6.97
C THR A 93 12.73 10.98 -6.70
N THR A 94 12.06 10.44 -7.72
CA THR A 94 10.73 9.84 -7.57
C THR A 94 10.76 8.53 -6.78
N HIS A 95 11.79 7.69 -6.98
CA HIS A 95 12.05 6.55 -6.09
C HIS A 95 12.40 7.01 -4.68
N ALA A 96 13.21 8.06 -4.53
CA ALA A 96 13.53 8.63 -3.22
C ALA A 96 12.26 9.07 -2.49
N ALA A 97 11.31 9.73 -3.17
CA ALA A 97 10.04 10.11 -2.58
C ALA A 97 9.15 8.92 -2.18
N ALA A 98 9.12 7.86 -2.99
CA ALA A 98 8.44 6.61 -2.64
C ALA A 98 9.02 5.96 -1.37
N PHE A 99 10.36 5.92 -1.27
CA PHE A 99 11.07 5.37 -0.11
C PHE A 99 10.92 6.27 1.12
N ALA A 100 10.86 7.60 0.95
CA ALA A 100 10.61 8.57 2.02
C ALA A 100 9.24 8.33 2.66
N ALA A 101 8.19 8.15 1.85
CA ALA A 101 6.86 7.80 2.34
C ALA A 101 6.87 6.48 3.15
N LEU A 102 7.55 5.44 2.64
CA LEU A 102 7.68 4.16 3.36
C LEU A 102 8.53 4.25 4.63
N ALA A 103 9.57 5.09 4.68
CA ALA A 103 10.35 5.36 5.89
C ALA A 103 9.50 6.08 6.94
N LYS A 104 8.78 7.14 6.54
CA LYS A 104 7.89 7.95 7.38
C LYS A 104 6.81 7.10 8.07
N LEU A 105 6.20 6.14 7.37
CA LEU A 105 5.19 5.23 7.94
C LEU A 105 5.70 4.34 9.08
N THR A 106 7.00 4.13 9.22
CA THR A 106 7.53 3.31 10.33
C THR A 106 7.27 3.95 11.69
N TYR A 107 7.17 5.29 11.78
CA TYR A 107 6.97 6.01 13.05
C TYR A 107 5.62 5.73 13.71
N CYS A 108 4.65 5.18 12.98
CA CYS A 108 3.43 4.62 13.55
C CYS A 108 3.68 3.51 14.58
N GLY A 109 4.79 2.76 14.49
CA GLY A 109 5.02 1.56 15.29
C GLY A 109 4.11 0.39 14.87
N PRO A 110 3.98 -0.67 15.69
CA PRO A 110 3.24 -1.89 15.37
C PRO A 110 1.70 -1.72 15.41
N LYS A 111 1.19 -0.57 14.96
CA LYS A 111 -0.23 -0.23 14.95
C LYS A 111 -0.90 -0.77 13.67
N PRO A 112 -2.11 -1.35 13.76
CA PRO A 112 -2.72 -2.08 12.64
C PRO A 112 -3.00 -1.24 11.38
N GLY A 113 -3.07 0.09 11.51
CA GLY A 113 -3.25 0.98 10.36
C GLY A 113 -2.08 0.99 9.39
N VAL A 114 -0.86 0.62 9.84
CA VAL A 114 0.34 0.60 9.00
C VAL A 114 0.18 -0.32 7.78
N PHE A 115 -0.51 -1.46 7.92
CA PHE A 115 -0.81 -2.32 6.76
C PHE A 115 -1.60 -1.58 5.67
N GLY A 116 -2.56 -0.76 6.10
CA GLY A 116 -3.34 0.12 5.24
C GLY A 116 -2.53 1.28 4.67
N ALA A 117 -1.80 1.99 5.51
CA ALA A 117 -1.01 3.14 5.12
C ALA A 117 0.09 2.77 4.12
N VAL A 118 0.78 1.63 4.31
CA VAL A 118 1.79 1.12 3.36
C VAL A 118 1.13 0.76 2.03
N SER A 119 -0.04 0.12 2.07
CA SER A 119 -0.82 -0.17 0.87
C SER A 119 -1.26 1.12 0.15
N MET A 120 -1.70 2.15 0.89
CA MET A 120 -2.12 3.45 0.36
C MET A 120 -0.95 4.23 -0.27
N SER A 121 0.16 4.40 0.45
CA SER A 121 1.34 5.13 -0.04
C SER A 121 2.00 4.50 -1.27
N CYS A 122 1.70 3.22 -1.52
CA CYS A 122 2.06 2.49 -2.73
C CYS A 122 0.85 1.97 -3.54
N SER A 123 -0.30 2.63 -3.46
CA SER A 123 -1.49 2.26 -4.24
C SER A 123 -1.55 3.00 -5.58
N THR A 124 -2.15 2.37 -6.58
CA THR A 124 -2.79 3.15 -7.64
C THR A 124 -4.06 3.73 -7.03
N LEU A 125 -4.17 5.05 -6.92
CA LEU A 125 -5.46 5.66 -6.63
C LEU A 125 -6.16 5.88 -7.96
N ASP A 126 -7.27 5.16 -8.18
CA ASP A 126 -8.14 5.36 -9.34
C ASP A 126 -8.95 6.68 -9.19
N LEU A 127 -8.23 7.78 -9.04
CA LEU A 127 -8.70 9.14 -8.78
C LEU A 127 -7.91 10.09 -9.71
N PRO A 128 -8.58 10.83 -10.61
CA PRO A 128 -7.89 11.71 -11.57
C PRO A 128 -6.94 12.71 -10.89
N GLY A 129 -5.70 12.75 -11.36
CA GLY A 129 -4.67 13.67 -10.86
C GLY A 129 -4.02 13.29 -9.53
N VAL A 130 -4.42 12.20 -8.88
CA VAL A 130 -3.80 11.71 -7.65
C VAL A 130 -2.97 10.48 -7.95
N SER A 131 -1.67 10.54 -7.63
CA SER A 131 -0.78 9.37 -7.66
C SER A 131 -0.20 9.15 -6.27
N SER A 132 -0.01 7.90 -5.86
CA SER A 132 0.77 7.62 -4.65
C SER A 132 2.27 7.81 -4.89
N ALA A 133 3.06 7.89 -3.83
CA ALA A 133 4.50 8.09 -3.94
C ALA A 133 5.17 6.93 -4.71
N CYS A 134 4.79 5.68 -4.43
CA CYS A 134 5.35 4.52 -5.12
C CYS A 134 4.81 4.35 -6.55
N GLU A 135 3.55 4.76 -6.80
CA GLU A 135 3.01 4.82 -8.16
C GLU A 135 3.86 5.72 -9.07
N ARG A 136 4.24 6.92 -8.60
CA ARG A 136 5.17 7.78 -9.33
C ARG A 136 6.54 7.09 -9.52
N GLY A 137 6.97 6.31 -8.54
CA GLY A 137 8.14 5.42 -8.63
C GLY A 137 7.97 4.18 -9.50
N ASN A 138 6.82 4.00 -10.18
CA ASN A 138 6.47 2.84 -11.02
C ASN A 138 6.45 1.47 -10.31
N PHE A 139 6.20 1.44 -8.99
CA PHE A 139 5.99 0.19 -8.24
C PHE A 139 4.78 0.28 -7.30
N GLU A 140 4.19 -0.87 -6.98
CA GLU A 140 3.08 -1.00 -6.04
C GLU A 140 3.34 -2.10 -5.01
N VAL A 141 2.74 -1.99 -3.83
CA VAL A 141 2.79 -3.04 -2.79
C VAL A 141 1.74 -4.10 -3.10
N VAL A 142 2.12 -5.37 -3.05
CA VAL A 142 1.21 -6.50 -3.25
C VAL A 142 0.24 -6.56 -2.06
N PRO A 143 -1.09 -6.43 -2.26
CA PRO A 143 -2.05 -6.42 -1.16
C PRO A 143 -1.95 -7.66 -0.28
N GLY A 144 -1.95 -7.46 1.05
CA GLY A 144 -1.81 -8.54 2.04
C GLY A 144 -0.36 -8.98 2.33
N PHE A 145 0.63 -8.59 1.52
CA PHE A 145 2.05 -8.91 1.71
C PHE A 145 2.81 -7.77 2.40
N VAL A 146 2.31 -7.35 3.58
CA VAL A 146 3.02 -6.47 4.51
C VAL A 146 3.13 -7.18 5.87
N ARG A 147 4.31 -7.20 6.48
CA ARG A 147 4.58 -7.85 7.77
C ARG A 147 5.35 -6.91 8.69
N PHE A 148 5.04 -6.91 9.98
CA PHE A 148 5.82 -6.14 10.96
C PHE A 148 7.15 -6.84 11.26
N LEU A 149 8.19 -6.02 11.42
CA LEU A 149 9.47 -6.41 11.95
C LEU A 149 9.51 -5.91 13.40
N THR A 150 9.28 -6.82 14.35
CA THR A 150 9.34 -6.57 15.80
C THR A 150 10.21 -7.63 16.46
N PRO A 151 10.87 -7.33 17.60
CA PRO A 151 11.63 -8.34 18.34
C PRO A 151 10.70 -9.38 18.95
N THR A 152 11.15 -10.63 18.94
CA THR A 152 10.39 -11.76 19.51
C THR A 152 10.18 -11.58 21.01
N GLY A 153 8.93 -11.54 21.45
CA GLY A 153 8.57 -11.48 22.87
C GLY A 153 8.52 -10.08 23.49
N THR A 154 8.75 -9.00 22.73
CA THR A 154 8.60 -7.62 23.23
C THR A 154 7.37 -6.94 22.63
N SER A 155 6.47 -6.44 23.47
CA SER A 155 5.35 -5.57 23.08
C SER A 155 5.50 -4.20 23.76
N GLY A 156 5.51 -3.14 22.95
CA GLY A 156 5.64 -1.76 23.43
C GLY A 156 5.87 -0.80 22.27
N ASP A 157 5.36 0.43 22.38
CA ASP A 157 5.46 1.44 21.32
C ASP A 157 6.90 1.94 21.10
N ASP A 158 7.82 1.73 22.04
CA ASP A 158 9.23 2.17 21.98
C ASP A 158 10.22 1.11 21.48
N ALA A 159 9.78 -0.14 21.28
CA ALA A 159 10.66 -1.22 20.80
C ALA A 159 11.22 -0.93 19.39
N PRO A 160 12.38 -1.51 19.01
CA PRO A 160 12.83 -1.50 17.61
C PRO A 160 11.70 -1.98 16.69
N PHE A 161 11.42 -1.23 15.63
CA PHE A 161 10.29 -1.51 14.74
C PHE A 161 10.70 -1.32 13.29
N GLY A 162 10.05 -2.09 12.43
CA GLY A 162 10.01 -1.86 10.99
C GLY A 162 8.85 -2.61 10.37
N PHE A 163 8.80 -2.59 9.05
CA PHE A 163 7.94 -3.48 8.29
C PHE A 163 8.65 -3.95 7.03
N ALA A 164 8.20 -5.10 6.53
CA ALA A 164 8.54 -5.59 5.21
C ALA A 164 7.30 -5.52 4.31
N ALA A 165 7.48 -5.10 3.06
CA ALA A 165 6.42 -5.05 2.06
C ALA A 165 6.91 -5.69 0.75
N ARG A 166 6.15 -6.65 0.21
CA ARG A 166 6.42 -7.18 -1.14
C ARG A 166 5.95 -6.16 -2.18
N ILE A 167 6.80 -5.84 -3.15
CA ILE A 167 6.50 -4.90 -4.23
C ILE A 167 6.59 -5.55 -5.61
N VAL A 168 5.86 -4.98 -6.57
CA VAL A 168 5.91 -5.33 -8.00
C VAL A 168 6.02 -4.08 -8.85
N THR A 169 6.73 -4.19 -9.98
CA THR A 169 6.83 -3.12 -10.99
C THR A 169 5.52 -3.01 -11.76
N ARG A 170 5.03 -1.79 -12.02
CA ARG A 170 3.74 -1.57 -12.69
C ARG A 170 3.83 -1.68 -14.21
N ASN A 171 4.71 -0.88 -14.83
CA ASN A 171 4.92 -0.89 -16.28
C ASN A 171 6.25 -1.56 -16.64
N ALA A 172 6.22 -2.71 -17.31
CA ALA A 172 7.42 -3.38 -17.80
C ALA A 172 8.07 -2.56 -18.93
N GLY A 173 9.31 -2.11 -18.71
CA GLY A 173 10.03 -1.16 -19.57
C GLY A 173 10.69 -0.01 -18.79
N VAL A 174 10.30 0.17 -17.52
CA VAL A 174 10.75 1.19 -16.55
C VAL A 174 10.63 0.57 -15.13
N PRO A 175 11.36 0.97 -14.07
CA PRO A 175 12.59 1.77 -13.98
C PRO A 175 13.75 0.88 -13.44
N ALA A 176 14.65 1.43 -12.61
CA ALA A 176 15.68 0.71 -11.86
C ALA A 176 15.21 -0.05 -10.60
N VAL A 177 13.93 0.09 -10.20
CA VAL A 177 13.30 -0.66 -9.08
C VAL A 177 12.39 -1.75 -9.66
N GLY A 178 12.88 -2.99 -9.60
CA GLY A 178 12.15 -4.21 -9.96
C GLY A 178 11.29 -4.75 -8.81
N GLY A 179 10.42 -5.71 -9.11
CA GLY A 179 9.69 -6.47 -8.08
C GLY A 179 10.62 -7.16 -7.06
N GLY A 180 10.18 -7.23 -5.80
CA GLY A 180 11.05 -7.61 -4.69
C GLY A 180 10.41 -7.36 -3.32
N VAL A 181 11.24 -7.11 -2.30
CA VAL A 181 10.80 -6.80 -0.92
C VAL A 181 11.48 -5.53 -0.42
N VAL A 182 10.70 -4.57 0.05
CA VAL A 182 11.20 -3.39 0.77
C VAL A 182 11.19 -3.68 2.27
N LEU A 183 12.32 -3.44 2.93
CA LEU A 183 12.47 -3.46 4.39
C LEU A 183 12.61 -2.02 4.88
N SER A 184 11.62 -1.54 5.64
CA SER A 184 11.58 -0.18 6.18
C SER A 184 11.78 -0.21 7.70
N PHE A 185 12.70 0.60 8.22
CA PHE A 185 13.10 0.58 9.63
C PHE A 185 12.87 1.92 10.33
N ARG A 186 12.29 1.86 11.54
CA ARG A 186 12.00 3.02 12.38
C ARG A 186 13.26 3.57 13.04
N GLY A 187 13.37 4.89 13.09
CA GLY A 187 14.30 5.56 13.99
C GLY A 187 13.90 5.43 15.46
N LEU A 188 14.71 6.05 16.32
CA LEU A 188 14.38 6.19 17.73
C LEU A 188 13.28 7.25 17.90
N VAL A 189 12.29 6.93 18.72
CA VAL A 189 11.32 7.88 19.28
C VAL A 189 11.87 8.35 20.63
N ASN A 190 11.72 9.65 20.93
CA ASN A 190 12.35 10.43 22.03
C ASN A 190 13.74 11.02 21.68
N THR A 191 13.80 12.32 21.41
CA THR A 191 15.02 12.99 20.90
C THR A 191 16.17 13.02 21.92
N LEU A 192 16.03 13.65 23.08
CA LEU A 192 17.18 13.98 23.94
C LEU A 192 18.03 12.77 24.41
N GLU A 193 17.40 11.67 24.82
CA GLU A 193 18.13 10.47 25.24
C GLU A 193 18.63 9.63 24.05
N ALA A 194 17.86 9.56 22.96
CA ALA A 194 18.29 8.89 21.73
C ALA A 194 19.49 9.59 21.08
N GLU A 195 19.50 10.93 21.08
CA GLU A 195 20.62 11.75 20.64
C GLU A 195 21.88 11.43 21.44
N LYS A 196 21.75 11.38 22.77
CA LYS A 196 22.87 11.03 23.65
C LYS A 196 23.40 9.63 23.35
N TYR A 197 22.50 8.65 23.25
CA TYR A 197 22.86 7.27 22.92
C TYR A 197 23.51 7.12 21.53
N ALA A 198 23.03 7.86 20.52
CA ALA A 198 23.61 7.88 19.17
C ALA A 198 24.94 8.68 19.05
N LYS A 199 25.30 9.47 20.08
CA LYS A 199 26.56 10.22 20.12
C LYS A 199 27.65 9.54 20.96
N GLU A 200 27.27 8.79 22.00
CA GLU A 200 28.17 8.28 23.03
C GLU A 200 28.47 6.78 22.97
N VAL A 201 27.71 5.99 22.19
CA VAL A 201 27.89 4.52 22.15
C VAL A 201 29.14 4.11 21.36
N PRO A 202 30.00 3.24 21.91
CA PRO A 202 31.25 2.84 21.26
C PRO A 202 31.04 1.99 20.00
N MET A 203 32.10 2.00 19.19
CA MET A 203 32.24 1.29 17.93
C MET A 203 32.95 -0.04 18.17
N ASN A 204 32.22 -1.04 18.69
CA ASN A 204 32.80 -2.26 19.25
C ASN A 204 32.24 -3.57 18.67
N GLU A 205 31.23 -3.52 17.81
CA GLU A 205 30.62 -4.70 17.21
C GLU A 205 31.23 -4.99 15.83
N SER A 206 31.55 -6.26 15.54
CA SER A 206 32.07 -6.71 14.24
C SER A 206 30.95 -7.25 13.34
N LEU A 207 30.98 -6.97 12.04
CA LEU A 207 30.02 -7.51 11.06
C LEU A 207 30.53 -8.75 10.33
N THR A 208 29.61 -9.66 10.00
CA THR A 208 29.93 -10.94 9.36
C THR A 208 30.62 -10.71 8.02
N GLY A 209 31.79 -11.34 7.83
CA GLY A 209 32.60 -11.23 6.60
C GLY A 209 33.00 -9.81 6.22
N CYS A 210 33.14 -8.90 7.20
CA CYS A 210 33.66 -7.54 7.05
C CYS A 210 34.97 -7.43 7.85
N PRO A 211 36.13 -7.89 7.32
CA PRO A 211 37.37 -7.95 8.10
C PRO A 211 37.83 -6.56 8.55
N GLY A 212 38.11 -6.42 9.86
CA GLY A 212 38.51 -5.14 10.45
C GLY A 212 37.38 -4.10 10.60
N CYS A 213 36.15 -4.41 10.18
CA CYS A 213 35.01 -3.51 10.36
C CYS A 213 34.55 -3.49 11.81
N LEU A 214 34.39 -2.29 12.36
CA LEU A 214 33.74 -2.05 13.64
C LEU A 214 32.57 -1.09 13.42
N VAL A 215 31.42 -1.38 14.01
CA VAL A 215 30.20 -0.56 13.90
C VAL A 215 29.63 -0.18 15.27
N HIS A 216 28.80 0.86 15.27
CA HIS A 216 28.11 1.42 16.43
C HIS A 216 27.23 0.37 17.11
N GLY A 217 27.55 0.05 18.37
CA GLY A 217 26.92 -1.08 19.06
C GLY A 217 25.40 -0.96 19.21
N GLY A 218 24.89 0.26 19.31
CA GLY A 218 23.45 0.52 19.38
C GLY A 218 22.69 0.15 18.10
N PHE A 219 23.25 0.45 16.93
CA PHE A 219 22.58 0.18 15.65
C PHE A 219 22.66 -1.31 15.31
N HIS A 220 23.80 -1.95 15.61
CA HIS A 220 23.95 -3.39 15.48
C HIS A 220 22.97 -4.18 16.36
N LYS A 221 22.81 -3.79 17.64
CA LYS A 221 21.81 -4.38 18.54
C LYS A 221 20.37 -4.15 18.07
N GLY A 222 20.08 -2.97 17.53
CA GLY A 222 18.81 -2.67 16.86
C GLY A 222 18.49 -3.66 15.74
N TYR A 223 19.42 -3.83 14.79
CA TYR A 223 19.29 -4.83 13.72
C TYR A 223 19.17 -6.27 14.27
N ALA A 224 20.04 -6.66 15.20
CA ALA A 224 20.07 -8.01 15.76
C ALA A 224 18.73 -8.39 16.42
N SER A 225 18.06 -7.45 17.10
CA SER A 225 16.74 -7.66 17.70
C SER A 225 15.64 -7.99 16.67
N LEU A 226 15.78 -7.51 15.44
CA LEU A 226 14.83 -7.73 14.33
C LEU A 226 15.18 -8.93 13.45
N LYS A 227 16.39 -9.51 13.59
CA LYS A 227 16.94 -10.55 12.70
C LYS A 227 16.02 -11.79 12.58
N GLY A 228 15.35 -12.19 13.66
CA GLY A 228 14.38 -13.29 13.64
C GLY A 228 13.11 -12.98 12.84
N ALA A 229 12.53 -11.79 13.00
CA ALA A 229 11.37 -11.36 12.23
C ALA A 229 11.72 -11.19 10.73
N ILE A 230 12.90 -10.64 10.43
CA ILE A 230 13.41 -10.56 9.05
C ILE A 230 13.54 -11.96 8.45
N ALA A 231 14.11 -12.94 9.16
CA ALA A 231 14.25 -14.31 8.66
C ALA A 231 12.89 -14.95 8.31
N ASN A 232 11.88 -14.80 9.16
CA ASN A 232 10.52 -15.30 8.90
C ASN A 232 9.91 -14.65 7.65
N VAL A 233 10.05 -13.32 7.50
CA VAL A 233 9.60 -12.61 6.28
C VAL A 233 10.35 -13.08 5.05
N MET A 234 11.66 -13.32 5.12
CA MET A 234 12.43 -13.82 3.98
C MET A 234 11.97 -15.23 3.56
N GLN A 235 11.59 -16.10 4.50
CA GLN A 235 10.99 -17.40 4.17
C GLN A 235 9.63 -17.24 3.46
N GLU A 236 8.81 -16.28 3.89
CA GLU A 236 7.48 -16.03 3.32
C GLU A 236 7.53 -15.34 1.95
N PHE A 237 8.36 -14.31 1.79
CA PHE A 237 8.35 -13.43 0.60
C PHE A 237 9.43 -13.82 -0.43
N CYS A 238 10.51 -14.48 -0.02
CA CYS A 238 11.66 -14.82 -0.86
C CYS A 238 11.90 -16.35 -0.96
N TRP A 239 10.84 -17.11 -1.25
CA TRP A 239 10.87 -18.58 -1.39
C TRP A 239 11.93 -19.09 -2.40
N ILE A 240 12.19 -18.35 -3.49
CA ILE A 240 13.44 -18.46 -4.26
C ILE A 240 14.29 -17.24 -3.96
N LYS A 241 15.44 -17.47 -3.34
CA LYS A 241 16.37 -16.44 -2.87
C LYS A 241 17.04 -15.70 -4.02
N GLU A 242 17.45 -16.42 -5.05
CA GLU A 242 18.17 -15.94 -6.24
C GLU A 242 17.32 -14.95 -7.06
N ASN A 243 16.00 -15.10 -7.00
CA ASN A 243 15.02 -14.24 -7.66
C ASN A 243 14.52 -13.10 -6.75
N CYS A 244 14.90 -13.06 -5.46
CA CYS A 244 14.42 -12.03 -4.54
C CYS A 244 15.37 -10.83 -4.51
N THR A 245 14.92 -9.71 -5.09
CA THR A 245 15.56 -8.41 -4.91
C THR A 245 15.07 -7.79 -3.60
N LEU A 246 16.00 -7.35 -2.76
CA LEU A 246 15.71 -6.64 -1.51
C LEU A 246 16.01 -5.15 -1.68
N TYR A 247 15.24 -4.33 -1.00
CA TYR A 247 15.41 -2.89 -0.90
C TYR A 247 15.37 -2.50 0.57
N VAL A 248 16.17 -1.51 0.98
CA VAL A 248 16.17 -1.03 2.36
C VAL A 248 15.82 0.45 2.43
N THR A 249 15.09 0.83 3.47
CA THR A 249 14.82 2.24 3.78
C THR A 249 14.63 2.48 5.27
N GLY A 250 14.64 3.75 5.66
CA GLY A 250 14.51 4.21 7.04
C GLY A 250 14.97 5.66 7.16
N HIS A 251 14.65 6.28 8.29
CA HIS A 251 15.03 7.65 8.62
C HIS A 251 15.89 7.69 9.90
N GLY A 252 16.90 8.56 9.94
CA GLY A 252 17.79 8.75 11.08
C GLY A 252 18.47 7.46 11.53
N THR A 253 18.29 7.08 12.79
CA THR A 253 18.83 5.80 13.30
C THR A 253 18.18 4.55 12.68
N GLY A 254 16.97 4.67 12.11
CA GLY A 254 16.35 3.62 11.31
C GLY A 254 17.09 3.39 10.00
N ALA A 255 17.59 4.46 9.38
CA ALA A 255 18.46 4.40 8.22
C ALA A 255 19.82 3.72 8.52
N ALA A 256 20.34 3.87 9.74
CA ALA A 256 21.52 3.14 10.20
C ALA A 256 21.26 1.63 10.39
N ILE A 257 20.10 1.25 10.95
CA ILE A 257 19.66 -0.16 11.04
C ILE A 257 19.49 -0.75 9.63
N ALA A 258 18.86 -0.01 8.72
CA ALA A 258 18.66 -0.39 7.32
C ALA A 258 19.98 -0.65 6.57
N THR A 259 21.02 0.13 6.88
CA THR A 259 22.38 -0.07 6.35
C THR A 259 23.00 -1.38 6.81
N ILE A 260 22.93 -1.68 8.11
CA ILE A 260 23.45 -2.94 8.67
C ILE A 260 22.66 -4.12 8.10
N ALA A 261 21.34 -3.98 7.94
CA ALA A 261 20.49 -4.96 7.29
C ALA A 261 20.93 -5.23 5.83
N ALA A 262 21.21 -4.19 5.04
CA ALA A 262 21.71 -4.36 3.67
C ALA A 262 23.03 -5.14 3.64
N TRP A 263 23.98 -4.86 4.53
CA TRP A 263 25.23 -5.61 4.63
C TRP A 263 24.99 -7.08 4.99
N GLU A 264 24.31 -7.35 6.10
CA GLU A 264 24.09 -8.72 6.58
C GLU A 264 23.23 -9.56 5.62
N LEU A 265 22.24 -8.96 4.94
CA LEU A 265 21.43 -9.66 3.93
C LEU A 265 22.22 -9.92 2.64
N ALA A 266 23.07 -8.99 2.20
CA ALA A 266 23.99 -9.22 1.09
C ALA A 266 25.03 -10.31 1.41
N GLN A 267 25.47 -10.41 2.67
CA GLN A 267 26.34 -11.51 3.15
C GLN A 267 25.60 -12.83 3.28
N ALA A 268 24.32 -12.80 3.67
CA ALA A 268 23.45 -13.96 3.59
C ALA A 268 23.15 -14.38 2.12
N GLY A 269 23.57 -13.60 1.12
CA GLY A 269 23.48 -13.93 -0.30
C GLY A 269 22.21 -13.43 -1.00
N TYR A 270 21.49 -12.47 -0.43
CA TYR A 270 20.37 -11.79 -1.09
C TYR A 270 20.86 -10.64 -1.98
N PHE A 271 20.15 -10.39 -3.09
CA PHE A 271 20.47 -9.28 -3.96
C PHE A 271 19.82 -7.97 -3.46
N VAL A 272 20.62 -7.07 -2.87
CA VAL A 272 20.15 -5.69 -2.56
C VAL A 272 20.18 -4.81 -3.81
N GLY A 273 19.04 -4.22 -4.16
CA GLY A 273 18.85 -3.26 -5.26
C GLY A 273 19.00 -1.79 -4.82
N PRO A 274 18.82 -0.82 -5.75
CA PRO A 274 18.96 0.60 -5.46
C PRO A 274 18.08 1.05 -4.28
N SER A 275 18.70 1.59 -3.23
CA SER A 275 18.04 1.83 -1.94
C SER A 275 18.29 3.25 -1.45
N TYR A 276 17.35 3.80 -0.67
CA TYR A 276 17.32 5.20 -0.25
C TYR A 276 17.16 5.29 1.26
N LEU A 277 18.09 5.99 1.90
CA LEU A 277 18.25 6.10 3.35
C LEU A 277 18.24 7.58 3.74
N PHE A 278 17.36 7.99 4.65
CA PHE A 278 17.16 9.41 4.96
C PHE A 278 17.91 9.80 6.24
N ALA A 279 18.77 10.80 6.13
CA ALA A 279 19.61 11.31 7.20
C ALA A 279 20.32 10.24 8.08
N PRO A 280 20.95 9.19 7.51
CA PRO A 280 21.64 8.18 8.30
C PRO A 280 22.86 8.79 9.00
N PRO A 281 23.07 8.54 10.32
CA PRO A 281 24.34 8.86 10.96
C PRO A 281 25.49 8.02 10.38
N ARG A 282 26.72 8.33 10.79
CA ARG A 282 27.90 7.48 10.60
C ARG A 282 27.74 6.20 11.43
N ILE A 283 28.15 5.08 10.84
CA ILE A 283 27.79 3.75 11.37
C ILE A 283 29.00 2.99 11.89
N GLY A 284 30.20 3.25 11.35
CA GLY A 284 31.39 2.49 11.73
C GLY A 284 32.70 3.13 11.30
N ASN A 285 33.75 2.33 11.38
CA ASN A 285 35.12 2.75 11.11
C ASN A 285 35.41 2.89 9.61
N PHE A 286 36.61 3.38 9.30
CA PHE A 286 37.07 3.56 7.92
C PHE A 286 36.97 2.28 7.06
N GLU A 287 37.30 1.10 7.60
CA GLU A 287 37.20 -0.16 6.83
C GLU A 287 35.75 -0.55 6.55
N PHE A 288 34.83 -0.37 7.51
CA PHE A 288 33.39 -0.50 7.25
C PHE A 288 32.95 0.46 6.15
N SER A 289 33.27 1.75 6.28
CA SER A 289 32.89 2.78 5.31
C SER A 289 33.40 2.47 3.90
N LYS A 290 34.65 2.03 3.78
CA LYS A 290 35.28 1.64 2.51
C LYS A 290 34.61 0.43 1.87
N LEU A 291 34.36 -0.64 2.63
CA LEU A 291 33.72 -1.85 2.12
C LEU A 291 32.24 -1.63 1.80
N MET A 292 31.50 -0.91 2.64
CA MET A 292 30.10 -0.53 2.39
C MET A 292 29.97 0.31 1.12
N THR A 293 30.79 1.36 0.97
CA THR A 293 30.79 2.23 -0.23
C THR A 293 31.12 1.41 -1.48
N THR A 294 32.11 0.52 -1.41
CA THR A 294 32.53 -0.29 -2.56
C THR A 294 31.44 -1.27 -3.00
N ARG A 295 30.85 -1.99 -2.04
CA ARG A 295 29.86 -3.04 -2.29
C ARG A 295 28.54 -2.51 -2.84
N PHE A 296 28.11 -1.35 -2.38
CA PHE A 296 26.83 -0.73 -2.72
C PHE A 296 27.02 0.57 -3.53
N SER A 297 27.87 0.51 -4.56
CA SER A 297 28.07 1.61 -5.52
C SER A 297 27.42 1.38 -6.89
N GLY A 298 26.76 0.24 -7.11
CA GLY A 298 26.33 -0.18 -8.46
C GLY A 298 27.46 -0.71 -9.36
N SER A 299 28.73 -0.70 -8.90
CA SER A 299 29.86 -1.19 -9.72
C SER A 299 29.99 -2.72 -9.71
N PRO A 300 30.30 -3.35 -10.86
CA PRO A 300 30.69 -4.77 -10.93
C PRO A 300 31.80 -5.10 -9.93
N MET A 301 31.56 -6.13 -9.11
CA MET A 301 32.60 -6.70 -8.26
C MET A 301 33.54 -7.58 -9.08
N ALA A 302 34.76 -7.79 -8.59
CA ALA A 302 35.64 -8.80 -9.16
C ALA A 302 34.95 -10.19 -9.15
N TRP A 303 35.30 -11.04 -10.11
CA TRP A 303 34.77 -12.42 -10.27
C TRP A 303 33.33 -12.56 -10.79
N GLY A 304 32.75 -11.53 -11.41
CA GLY A 304 31.52 -11.67 -12.21
C GLY A 304 30.22 -11.80 -11.42
N ALA A 305 30.25 -11.55 -10.10
CA ALA A 305 29.04 -11.49 -9.28
C ALA A 305 28.15 -10.30 -9.67
N ARG A 306 26.82 -10.48 -9.64
CA ARG A 306 25.84 -9.42 -9.93
C ARG A 306 26.04 -8.24 -8.97
N PRO A 307 26.29 -7.01 -9.46
CA PRO A 307 26.57 -5.86 -8.59
C PRO A 307 25.33 -5.39 -7.86
N HIS A 308 25.40 -5.28 -6.53
CA HIS A 308 24.33 -4.68 -5.73
C HIS A 308 24.06 -3.23 -6.17
N GLY A 309 22.80 -2.81 -6.06
CA GLY A 309 22.43 -1.45 -6.37
C GLY A 309 23.09 -0.41 -5.44
N PRO A 310 23.18 0.85 -5.88
CA PRO A 310 23.66 1.93 -5.03
C PRO A 310 22.76 2.13 -3.80
N VAL A 311 23.39 2.32 -2.64
CA VAL A 311 22.70 2.76 -1.41
C VAL A 311 22.95 4.26 -1.25
N PHE A 312 21.92 5.06 -1.51
CA PHE A 312 21.98 6.52 -1.43
C PHE A 312 21.59 7.00 -0.03
N GLN A 313 22.33 7.99 0.46
CA GLN A 313 22.01 8.74 1.67
C GLN A 313 21.44 10.09 1.28
N VAL A 314 20.17 10.31 1.57
CA VAL A 314 19.48 11.57 1.29
C VAL A 314 19.62 12.46 2.52
N THR A 315 20.21 13.64 2.36
CA THR A 315 20.45 14.61 3.44
C THR A 315 19.92 16.00 3.05
N TYR A 316 19.62 16.82 4.05
CA TYR A 316 19.05 18.15 3.85
C TYR A 316 19.75 19.23 4.70
N GLY A 317 19.89 20.43 4.14
CA GLY A 317 20.22 21.66 4.84
C GLY A 317 21.47 21.56 5.71
N ARG A 318 21.33 21.86 7.00
CA ARG A 318 22.43 21.80 7.97
C ARG A 318 22.28 20.65 8.97
N ASP A 319 21.58 19.58 8.60
CA ASP A 319 21.33 18.45 9.51
C ASP A 319 22.63 17.92 10.15
N SER A 320 22.64 17.92 11.47
CA SER A 320 23.75 17.45 12.28
C SER A 320 23.87 15.92 12.33
N VAL A 321 22.78 15.17 12.17
CA VAL A 321 22.73 13.72 12.44
C VAL A 321 23.64 12.91 11.51
N PRO A 322 23.72 13.17 10.18
CA PRO A 322 24.65 12.48 9.29
C PRO A 322 26.14 12.69 9.62
N ARG A 323 26.46 13.65 10.49
CA ARG A 323 27.83 13.87 11.00
C ARG A 323 28.10 13.24 12.37
N TRP A 324 27.10 12.61 13.00
CA TRP A 324 27.27 11.87 14.25
C TRP A 324 27.68 10.41 13.99
N PRO A 325 28.43 9.76 14.89
CA PRO A 325 29.17 10.37 15.99
C PRO A 325 30.31 11.27 15.49
N PHE A 326 30.66 12.27 16.29
CA PHE A 326 31.78 13.18 16.00
C PHE A 326 33.15 12.64 16.45
N ASP A 327 33.20 11.44 17.03
CA ASP A 327 34.45 10.76 17.40
C ASP A 327 35.29 10.47 16.15
N LYS A 328 36.62 10.61 16.29
CA LYS A 328 37.59 10.44 15.19
C LYS A 328 37.65 9.01 14.63
N GLY A 329 37.15 8.02 15.35
CA GLY A 329 37.05 6.63 14.89
C GLY A 329 35.96 6.39 13.84
N TYR A 330 34.89 7.21 13.84
CA TYR A 330 33.79 7.06 12.90
C TYR A 330 34.08 7.76 11.57
N SER A 331 33.82 7.06 10.47
CA SER A 331 34.09 7.56 9.12
C SER A 331 32.77 7.81 8.36
N PRO A 332 32.67 8.90 7.57
CA PRO A 332 31.64 9.01 6.54
C PRO A 332 31.71 7.82 5.58
N TRP A 333 30.60 7.50 4.92
CA TRP A 333 30.48 6.34 4.04
C TRP A 333 29.53 6.63 2.90
N GLY A 334 29.52 5.80 1.86
CA GLY A 334 28.48 5.79 0.83
C GLY A 334 28.38 7.04 -0.04
N ILE A 335 27.23 7.18 -0.69
CA ILE A 335 26.94 8.23 -1.68
C ILE A 335 25.88 9.15 -1.09
N GLU A 336 26.26 10.40 -0.87
CA GLU A 336 25.37 11.44 -0.36
C GLU A 336 24.67 12.14 -1.52
N VAL A 337 23.37 12.36 -1.34
CA VAL A 337 22.49 13.12 -2.22
C VAL A 337 21.90 14.23 -1.36
N HIS A 338 22.48 15.42 -1.50
CA HIS A 338 22.24 16.53 -0.58
C HIS A 338 21.38 17.62 -1.20
N PHE A 339 20.32 17.99 -0.50
CA PHE A 339 19.44 19.12 -0.83
C PHE A 339 19.77 20.29 0.10
N ARG A 340 20.13 21.46 -0.42
CA ARG A 340 20.52 22.61 0.42
C ARG A 340 19.32 23.40 0.94
N ASP A 341 18.35 23.66 0.05
CA ASP A 341 17.15 24.46 0.32
C ASP A 341 15.91 23.69 -0.16
N MET A 342 14.73 24.02 0.36
CA MET A 342 13.47 23.40 -0.09
C MET A 342 13.06 23.86 -1.50
N ASP A 343 13.40 25.10 -1.85
CA ASP A 343 13.01 25.73 -3.14
C ASP A 343 13.93 25.34 -4.31
N GLN A 344 15.02 24.60 -4.06
CA GLN A 344 15.85 24.05 -5.14
C GLN A 344 15.06 22.95 -5.87
N SER A 345 15.24 22.84 -7.19
CA SER A 345 14.55 21.76 -7.91
C SER A 345 14.97 20.40 -7.37
N ILE A 346 13.97 19.62 -7.02
CA ILE A 346 14.02 18.21 -6.62
C ILE A 346 14.83 17.36 -7.64
N ASP A 347 14.98 17.86 -8.86
CA ASP A 347 15.73 17.29 -9.98
C ASP A 347 17.24 17.65 -10.03
N SER A 348 17.77 18.46 -9.10
CA SER A 348 19.18 18.90 -9.12
C SER A 348 19.91 18.90 -7.76
N PRO A 349 19.86 17.80 -6.97
CA PRO A 349 20.61 17.69 -5.72
C PRO A 349 22.13 17.61 -5.94
N GLN A 350 22.89 17.97 -4.91
CA GLN A 350 24.34 17.80 -4.90
C GLN A 350 24.69 16.33 -4.57
N ILE A 351 25.12 15.56 -5.59
CA ILE A 351 25.51 14.15 -5.43
C ILE A 351 27.05 14.00 -5.32
N CYS A 352 27.52 13.40 -4.23
CA CYS A 352 28.95 13.16 -3.98
C CYS A 352 29.20 12.04 -2.94
N TYR A 353 30.44 11.89 -2.51
CA TYR A 353 30.80 11.01 -1.40
C TYR A 353 30.59 11.73 -0.06
N ALA A 354 29.95 11.08 0.92
CA ALA A 354 29.52 11.74 2.16
C ALA A 354 30.64 12.29 3.06
N GLY A 355 31.90 11.98 2.74
CA GLY A 355 33.09 12.50 3.41
C GLY A 355 33.89 13.53 2.60
N GLN A 356 33.37 13.98 1.46
CA GLN A 356 34.07 14.92 0.57
C GLN A 356 33.97 16.36 1.11
N GLU A 357 35.11 17.00 1.30
CA GLU A 357 35.19 18.42 1.72
C GLU A 357 34.48 19.35 0.71
N GLY A 358 33.77 20.35 1.22
CA GLY A 358 32.97 21.27 0.40
C GLY A 358 31.72 20.65 -0.26
N CYS A 359 31.35 19.42 0.12
CA CYS A 359 30.20 18.72 -0.41
C CYS A 359 29.27 18.17 0.68
N GLY A 360 27.97 18.12 0.37
CA GLY A 360 26.95 17.61 1.28
C GLY A 360 26.95 18.32 2.62
N VAL A 361 26.59 17.60 3.68
CA VAL A 361 26.70 18.11 5.06
C VAL A 361 28.14 18.43 5.49
N GLN A 362 29.18 17.97 4.78
CA GLN A 362 30.56 18.35 5.08
C GLN A 362 30.93 19.76 4.57
N ALA A 363 30.09 20.38 3.73
CA ALA A 363 30.22 21.79 3.38
C ALA A 363 29.89 22.72 4.57
N THR A 364 29.14 22.23 5.55
CA THR A 364 28.70 22.98 6.73
C THR A 364 29.70 22.81 7.88
N ALA A 365 30.16 23.93 8.45
CA ALA A 365 31.02 23.91 9.64
C ALA A 365 30.31 23.23 10.82
N ARG A 366 31.05 22.64 11.77
CA ARG A 366 30.46 21.78 12.82
C ARG A 366 29.56 22.59 13.77
N GLU A 367 29.96 23.82 14.02
CA GLU A 367 29.29 24.85 14.81
C GLU A 367 27.99 25.35 14.18
N ASP A 368 27.85 25.26 12.85
CA ASP A 368 26.68 25.74 12.09
C ASP A 368 25.63 24.65 11.83
N LEU A 369 25.90 23.41 12.26
CA LEU A 369 24.97 22.27 12.13
C LEU A 369 23.74 22.47 13.02
N ASP A 370 22.57 22.11 12.50
CA ASP A 370 21.28 22.36 13.12
C ASP A 370 20.38 21.12 13.03
N ILE A 371 20.08 20.51 14.16
CA ILE A 371 19.20 19.33 14.21
C ILE A 371 17.75 19.63 13.82
N ARG A 372 17.33 20.91 13.78
CA ARG A 372 15.99 21.29 13.29
C ARG A 372 15.81 21.03 11.80
N ASP A 373 16.90 20.75 11.07
CA ASP A 373 16.87 20.32 9.68
C ASP A 373 16.77 18.79 9.52
N HIS A 374 16.86 18.00 10.61
CA HIS A 374 16.87 16.53 10.53
C HIS A 374 15.57 15.92 9.95
N CYS A 375 14.42 16.45 10.37
CA CYS A 375 13.12 15.99 9.88
C CYS A 375 12.80 16.48 8.46
N LYS A 376 13.50 17.51 7.96
CA LYS A 376 13.18 18.18 6.70
C LYS A 376 13.74 17.42 5.50
N SER A 377 12.95 17.29 4.44
CA SER A 377 13.37 16.64 3.21
C SER A 377 12.41 17.00 2.05
N PRO A 378 12.87 17.63 0.96
CA PRO A 378 12.01 18.01 -0.17
C PRO A 378 11.51 16.81 -1.00
N VAL A 379 11.94 15.60 -0.67
CA VAL A 379 11.39 14.35 -1.24
C VAL A 379 10.37 13.68 -0.31
N ALA A 380 10.15 14.22 0.89
CA ALA A 380 9.15 13.71 1.83
C ALA A 380 7.80 14.38 1.58
N ASP A 381 6.72 13.64 1.85
CA ASP A 381 5.36 14.18 1.73
C ASP A 381 5.11 15.24 2.82
N GLY A 382 4.74 16.45 2.42
CA GLY A 382 4.68 17.64 3.30
C GLY A 382 6.06 18.18 3.71
N ASP A 383 7.12 17.85 2.97
CA ASP A 383 8.53 18.24 3.18
C ASP A 383 9.15 17.81 4.53
N ASP A 384 8.46 16.94 5.28
CA ASP A 384 8.85 16.49 6.62
C ASP A 384 8.72 14.95 6.78
N LEU A 385 9.74 14.29 7.34
CA LEU A 385 9.81 12.84 7.59
C LEU A 385 9.32 12.42 8.97
N CYS A 386 9.14 13.38 9.88
CA CYS A 386 8.72 13.20 11.27
C CYS A 386 7.23 13.54 11.49
N ASP A 387 6.68 14.51 10.76
CA ASP A 387 5.27 14.92 10.88
C ASP A 387 4.31 14.03 10.08
N LEU A 388 3.60 13.14 10.77
CA LEU A 388 2.53 12.33 10.19
C LEU A 388 1.19 13.09 10.28
N GLN A 389 0.87 13.86 9.23
CA GLN A 389 -0.47 14.42 9.05
C GLN A 389 -1.55 13.33 9.19
N ASP A 390 -2.64 13.66 9.87
CA ASP A 390 -3.72 12.74 10.21
C ASP A 390 -3.25 11.39 10.82
N TRP A 391 -2.22 11.44 11.69
CA TRP A 391 -1.64 10.28 12.42
C TRP A 391 -2.67 9.25 12.88
N ALA A 392 -3.81 9.69 13.44
CA ALA A 392 -4.85 8.80 13.95
C ALA A 392 -5.60 8.05 12.83
N GLN A 393 -5.70 8.63 11.63
CA GLN A 393 -6.19 7.96 10.45
C GLN A 393 -5.15 7.04 9.83
N VAL A 394 -3.89 7.50 9.73
CA VAL A 394 -2.80 6.79 9.05
C VAL A 394 -2.35 5.58 9.88
N CYS A 395 -1.92 5.79 11.11
CA CYS A 395 -1.31 4.74 11.94
C CYS A 395 -2.30 3.72 12.50
N HIS A 396 -3.58 4.09 12.63
CA HIS A 396 -4.63 3.20 13.15
C HIS A 396 -5.70 2.80 12.11
N GLY A 397 -5.55 3.18 10.83
CA GLY A 397 -6.40 2.71 9.74
C GLY A 397 -7.78 3.36 9.72
N GLY A 398 -7.92 4.55 10.31
CA GLY A 398 -9.21 5.13 10.66
C GLY A 398 -9.81 4.37 11.84
N LEU A 399 -9.44 4.78 13.06
CA LEU A 399 -9.87 4.17 14.33
C LEU A 399 -11.37 3.83 14.32
N GLY A 400 -11.68 2.53 14.22
CA GLY A 400 -13.03 2.00 14.35
C GLY A 400 -13.72 2.61 15.57
N PHE A 401 -15.00 2.97 15.40
CA PHE A 401 -15.74 3.92 16.23
C PHE A 401 -15.51 3.81 17.75
N LYS A 402 -15.32 2.61 18.30
CA LYS A 402 -15.02 2.37 19.72
C LYS A 402 -13.75 3.06 20.23
N VAL A 403 -12.62 2.99 19.52
CA VAL A 403 -11.37 3.61 20.00
C VAL A 403 -11.38 5.12 19.73
N SER A 404 -11.95 5.54 18.60
CA SER A 404 -12.30 6.95 18.34
C SER A 404 -13.16 7.56 19.46
N LYS A 405 -14.18 6.82 19.94
CA LYS A 405 -15.08 7.24 21.01
C LYS A 405 -14.37 7.27 22.36
N HIS A 406 -13.50 6.31 22.65
CA HIS A 406 -12.69 6.30 23.88
C HIS A 406 -11.75 7.52 23.93
N LEU A 407 -10.98 7.77 22.88
CA LEU A 407 -10.09 8.94 22.80
C LEU A 407 -10.87 10.27 22.85
N ARG A 408 -11.98 10.40 22.11
CA ARG A 408 -12.87 11.58 22.21
C ARG A 408 -13.47 11.78 23.61
N SER A 409 -13.76 10.70 24.33
CA SER A 409 -14.28 10.77 25.71
C SER A 409 -13.23 11.21 26.74
N GLN A 410 -11.94 11.04 26.44
CA GLN A 410 -10.84 11.49 27.29
C GLN A 410 -10.26 12.85 26.87
N MET A 411 -10.41 13.24 25.60
CA MET A 411 -9.87 14.49 25.06
C MET A 411 -10.92 15.22 24.18
N PRO A 412 -11.91 15.90 24.78
CA PRO A 412 -13.01 16.53 24.03
C PRO A 412 -12.62 17.78 23.21
N TYR A 413 -11.38 18.27 23.31
CA TYR A 413 -10.89 19.49 22.64
C TYR A 413 -10.08 19.24 21.36
N VAL A 414 -9.98 17.98 20.90
CA VAL A 414 -9.10 17.59 19.78
C VAL A 414 -9.83 17.78 18.44
N THR A 415 -9.57 18.91 17.79
CA THR A 415 -10.17 19.30 16.49
C THR A 415 -9.57 18.58 15.28
N TRP A 416 -8.34 18.05 15.39
CA TRP A 416 -7.57 17.37 14.33
C TRP A 416 -8.13 15.99 13.89
N LEU A 417 -9.38 15.67 14.24
CA LEU A 417 -10.14 14.54 13.69
C LEU A 417 -11.06 14.96 12.53
N GLN A 418 -11.12 16.26 12.21
CA GLN A 418 -11.70 16.74 10.96
C GLN A 418 -10.64 16.67 9.85
N GLN A 419 -10.97 16.03 8.72
CA GLN A 419 -10.12 16.08 7.54
C GLN A 419 -9.78 17.54 7.19
N PRO A 420 -8.52 17.84 6.85
CA PRO A 420 -8.14 19.13 6.28
C PRO A 420 -9.06 19.48 5.10
N GLU A 421 -9.56 20.72 5.08
CA GLU A 421 -10.55 21.15 4.08
C GLU A 421 -9.98 21.04 2.64
N ASN A 422 -8.67 21.23 2.51
CA ASN A 422 -7.85 21.00 1.33
C ASN A 422 -7.77 19.53 0.86
N GLU A 423 -8.03 18.53 1.70
CA GLU A 423 -8.13 17.12 1.27
C GLU A 423 -9.55 16.73 0.82
N ARG A 424 -10.58 17.24 1.51
CA ARG A 424 -11.97 17.15 1.02
C ARG A 424 -12.06 17.70 -0.41
N HIS A 425 -11.30 18.77 -0.66
CA HIS A 425 -11.13 19.43 -1.94
C HIS A 425 -9.74 19.19 -2.57
N ALA A 426 -9.30 17.93 -2.69
CA ALA A 426 -8.37 17.58 -3.76
C ALA A 426 -8.94 18.17 -5.07
N LYS A 427 -8.19 19.08 -5.72
CA LYS A 427 -8.70 20.11 -6.65
C LYS A 427 -9.19 19.58 -8.01
N TRP A 428 -10.13 18.65 -7.98
CA TRP A 428 -10.89 18.16 -9.12
C TRP A 428 -12.33 17.93 -8.67
N HIS A 429 -13.02 19.05 -8.39
CA HIS A 429 -14.41 19.20 -8.81
C HIS A 429 -14.38 19.53 -10.30
N PRO A 430 -14.54 18.55 -11.22
CA PRO A 430 -14.67 18.86 -12.63
C PRO A 430 -16.04 19.52 -12.86
N ALA A 431 -16.09 20.84 -12.72
CA ALA A 431 -17.22 21.65 -13.19
C ALA A 431 -17.56 21.35 -14.66
N GLN A 432 -16.57 20.86 -15.43
CA GLN A 432 -16.71 20.37 -16.80
C GLN A 432 -17.43 19.01 -16.96
N SER A 433 -17.80 18.31 -15.88
CA SER A 433 -18.38 16.96 -15.94
C SER A 433 -19.67 16.75 -15.13
N ALA A 434 -20.16 17.80 -14.47
CA ALA A 434 -21.52 17.87 -13.93
C ALA A 434 -22.54 17.86 -15.08
N GLY A 435 -23.68 17.20 -14.92
CA GLY A 435 -24.70 17.09 -15.99
C GLY A 435 -24.40 16.04 -17.07
N LEU A 436 -23.18 15.49 -17.16
CA LEU A 436 -22.85 14.48 -18.18
C LEU A 436 -23.56 13.14 -17.95
N GLN A 437 -23.81 12.80 -16.70
CA GLN A 437 -24.55 11.59 -16.34
C GLN A 437 -26.04 11.82 -16.59
N GLU A 438 -26.56 12.93 -16.09
CA GLU A 438 -27.95 13.34 -16.22
C GLU A 438 -28.36 13.40 -17.70
N GLY A 439 -27.60 14.08 -18.56
CA GLY A 439 -27.85 14.15 -20.02
C GLY A 439 -27.56 12.86 -20.80
N ALA A 440 -26.96 11.83 -20.17
CA ALA A 440 -26.87 10.49 -20.73
C ALA A 440 -28.09 9.64 -20.34
N LEU A 441 -28.59 9.80 -19.12
CA LEU A 441 -29.80 9.14 -18.61
C LEU A 441 -31.06 9.60 -19.34
N GLU A 442 -31.12 10.83 -19.86
CA GLU A 442 -32.22 11.31 -20.72
C GLU A 442 -32.43 10.51 -22.02
N LYS A 443 -31.53 9.57 -22.34
CA LYS A 443 -31.53 8.76 -23.57
C LYS A 443 -31.67 7.26 -23.30
N VAL A 444 -31.91 6.88 -22.04
CA VAL A 444 -32.08 5.49 -21.61
C VAL A 444 -33.55 5.12 -21.72
N ASP A 445 -33.87 4.20 -22.62
CA ASP A 445 -35.26 3.75 -22.85
C ASP A 445 -35.56 2.43 -22.12
N SER A 446 -34.53 1.67 -21.70
CA SER A 446 -34.69 0.39 -21.00
C SER A 446 -33.82 0.24 -19.75
N PRO A 447 -34.34 -0.36 -18.65
CA PRO A 447 -33.51 -0.76 -17.50
C PRO A 447 -32.29 -1.60 -17.85
N ARG A 448 -32.35 -2.38 -18.94
CA ARG A 448 -31.24 -3.25 -19.37
C ARG A 448 -29.99 -2.47 -19.79
N GLU A 449 -30.14 -1.23 -20.24
CA GLU A 449 -29.00 -0.40 -20.66
C GLU A 449 -28.15 0.08 -19.49
N GLU A 450 -28.73 0.22 -18.30
CA GLU A 450 -28.01 0.59 -17.07
C GLU A 450 -27.39 -0.62 -16.32
N TYR A 451 -27.52 -1.83 -16.87
CA TYR A 451 -26.86 -3.01 -16.29
C TYR A 451 -25.39 -3.08 -16.75
N SER A 452 -24.45 -3.06 -15.79
CA SER A 452 -23.03 -3.36 -16.00
C SER A 452 -22.59 -4.49 -15.08
N LEU A 453 -21.94 -5.50 -15.65
CA LEU A 453 -21.37 -6.63 -14.90
C LEU A 453 -20.18 -6.17 -14.05
N GLU A 454 -19.38 -5.22 -14.54
CA GLU A 454 -18.26 -4.62 -13.81
C GLU A 454 -18.76 -3.85 -12.59
N ALA A 455 -19.81 -3.02 -12.75
CA ALA A 455 -20.45 -2.32 -11.64
C ALA A 455 -20.97 -3.31 -10.60
N LEU A 456 -21.69 -4.35 -11.03
CA LEU A 456 -22.14 -5.42 -10.13
C LEU A 456 -20.96 -6.07 -9.38
N GLN A 457 -19.88 -6.43 -10.08
CA GLN A 457 -18.69 -7.03 -9.45
C GLN A 457 -18.06 -6.09 -8.41
N ALA A 458 -18.02 -4.78 -8.66
CA ALA A 458 -17.53 -3.78 -7.72
C ALA A 458 -18.42 -3.67 -6.47
N PHE A 459 -19.73 -3.52 -6.63
CA PHE A 459 -20.65 -3.45 -5.50
C PHE A 459 -20.74 -4.77 -4.72
N ALA A 460 -20.61 -5.93 -5.38
CA ALA A 460 -20.49 -7.23 -4.73
C ALA A 460 -19.23 -7.37 -3.88
N ALA A 461 -18.08 -6.88 -4.38
CA ALA A 461 -16.85 -6.88 -3.61
C ALA A 461 -16.94 -5.93 -2.39
N LEU A 462 -17.56 -4.74 -2.54
CA LEU A 462 -17.80 -3.81 -1.44
C LEU A 462 -18.77 -4.38 -0.39
N ALA A 463 -19.88 -5.01 -0.81
CA ALA A 463 -20.79 -5.71 0.09
C ALA A 463 -20.09 -6.84 0.87
N LYS A 464 -19.16 -7.58 0.23
CA LYS A 464 -18.33 -8.59 0.91
C LYS A 464 -17.42 -7.98 1.98
N VAL A 465 -16.82 -6.81 1.72
CA VAL A 465 -15.98 -6.10 2.71
C VAL A 465 -16.78 -5.68 3.95
N ALA A 466 -18.10 -5.47 3.86
CA ALA A 466 -18.91 -5.16 5.05
C ALA A 466 -18.89 -6.29 6.10
N TYR A 467 -18.61 -7.55 5.72
CA TYR A 467 -18.46 -8.65 6.68
C TYR A 467 -17.21 -8.54 7.56
N CYS A 468 -16.20 -7.75 7.16
CA CYS A 468 -15.05 -7.45 8.01
C CYS A 468 -15.43 -6.67 9.28
N GLY A 469 -16.60 -6.00 9.32
CA GLY A 469 -17.03 -5.25 10.49
C GLY A 469 -16.15 -4.03 10.83
N PRO A 470 -16.25 -3.48 12.06
CA PRO A 470 -15.53 -2.27 12.47
C PRO A 470 -14.04 -2.53 12.83
N LEU A 471 -13.38 -3.46 12.15
CA LEU A 471 -11.97 -3.80 12.37
C LEU A 471 -11.04 -2.73 11.79
N ALA A 472 -9.84 -2.60 12.39
CA ALA A 472 -8.83 -1.61 11.99
C ALA A 472 -8.30 -1.75 10.54
N GLY A 473 -8.59 -2.88 9.87
CA GLY A 473 -8.26 -3.10 8.46
C GLY A 473 -9.37 -2.72 7.47
N LEU A 474 -10.54 -2.24 7.92
CA LEU A 474 -11.70 -1.97 7.04
C LEU A 474 -11.37 -0.97 5.94
N LYS A 475 -10.82 0.19 6.28
CA LYS A 475 -10.41 1.24 5.32
C LYS A 475 -9.49 0.66 4.24
N SER A 476 -8.51 -0.13 4.66
CA SER A 476 -7.57 -0.84 3.78
C SER A 476 -8.25 -1.90 2.90
N ALA A 477 -9.20 -2.65 3.44
CA ALA A 477 -9.96 -3.66 2.69
C ALA A 477 -10.80 -2.99 1.58
N VAL A 478 -11.54 -1.94 1.91
CA VAL A 478 -12.34 -1.15 0.95
C VAL A 478 -11.44 -0.55 -0.14
N GLN A 479 -10.32 0.06 0.25
CA GLN A 479 -9.34 0.60 -0.71
C GLN A 479 -8.77 -0.49 -1.61
N SER A 480 -8.29 -1.61 -1.05
CA SER A 480 -7.68 -2.70 -1.81
C SER A 480 -8.65 -3.39 -2.78
N THR A 481 -9.95 -3.38 -2.45
CA THR A 481 -11.03 -3.81 -3.37
C THR A 481 -11.19 -2.87 -4.56
N CYS A 482 -10.76 -1.61 -4.44
CA CYS A 482 -10.77 -0.60 -5.49
C CYS A 482 -9.36 -0.15 -5.93
N MET A 483 -8.32 -0.99 -5.74
CA MET A 483 -6.94 -0.64 -6.08
C MET A 483 -6.55 -1.05 -7.50
N GLY A 484 -6.22 -0.06 -8.33
CA GLY A 484 -5.51 -0.19 -9.59
C GLY A 484 -6.30 -0.83 -10.73
N THR A 485 -5.72 -0.84 -11.93
CA THR A 485 -6.37 -1.27 -13.18
C THR A 485 -6.89 -2.73 -13.20
N ARG A 486 -6.63 -3.49 -12.13
CA ARG A 486 -7.09 -4.87 -11.94
C ARG A 486 -8.26 -4.99 -10.93
N GLY A 487 -8.47 -4.00 -10.07
CA GLY A 487 -9.54 -3.99 -9.06
C GLY A 487 -10.93 -3.88 -9.69
N PRO A 488 -11.97 -4.51 -9.12
CA PRO A 488 -13.33 -4.48 -9.67
C PRO A 488 -13.93 -3.06 -9.74
N CYS A 489 -13.69 -2.18 -8.76
CA CYS A 489 -14.17 -0.79 -8.82
C CYS A 489 -13.56 -0.01 -10.00
N SER A 490 -12.26 -0.23 -10.23
CA SER A 490 -11.49 0.43 -11.28
C SER A 490 -11.95 -0.01 -12.67
N LYS A 491 -12.30 -1.30 -12.83
CA LYS A 491 -13.00 -1.83 -14.03
C LYS A 491 -14.39 -1.23 -14.20
N ALA A 492 -15.13 -1.04 -13.11
CA ALA A 492 -16.43 -0.37 -13.09
C ALA A 492 -16.36 1.15 -13.33
N GLY A 493 -15.16 1.74 -13.36
CA GLY A 493 -14.96 3.16 -13.67
C GLY A 493 -14.94 4.10 -12.46
N PHE A 494 -14.76 3.61 -11.23
CA PHE A 494 -14.64 4.45 -10.04
C PHE A 494 -13.55 4.01 -9.05
N GLY A 495 -12.96 4.98 -8.36
CA GLY A 495 -12.09 4.77 -7.20
C GLY A 495 -12.72 5.26 -5.90
N VAL A 496 -12.34 4.66 -4.78
CA VAL A 496 -12.71 5.14 -3.43
C VAL A 496 -11.73 6.20 -2.96
N VAL A 497 -12.22 7.32 -2.42
CA VAL A 497 -11.39 8.36 -1.81
C VAL A 497 -10.86 7.86 -0.45
N PRO A 498 -9.54 7.64 -0.28
CA PRO A 498 -8.99 6.85 0.83
C PRO A 498 -9.45 7.24 2.22
N THR A 499 -9.48 8.54 2.51
CA THR A 499 -9.77 9.10 3.84
C THR A 499 -11.25 9.08 4.24
N THR A 500 -12.14 8.74 3.32
CA THR A 500 -13.60 8.88 3.48
C THR A 500 -14.33 7.61 3.95
N VAL A 501 -13.61 6.49 4.15
CA VAL A 501 -14.21 5.23 4.61
C VAL A 501 -14.61 5.33 6.09
N VAL A 502 -15.91 5.44 6.37
CA VAL A 502 -16.47 5.61 7.72
C VAL A 502 -17.28 4.36 8.13
N PRO A 503 -16.87 3.61 9.17
CA PRO A 503 -17.66 2.50 9.70
C PRO A 503 -18.86 2.98 10.52
N VAL A 504 -20.01 2.32 10.31
CA VAL A 504 -21.22 2.46 11.11
C VAL A 504 -21.46 1.15 11.84
N SER A 505 -21.23 1.13 13.16
CA SER A 505 -21.48 -0.05 13.99
C SER A 505 -22.39 0.31 15.15
N VAL A 506 -23.53 -0.37 15.25
CA VAL A 506 -24.59 -0.05 16.20
C VAL A 506 -25.05 -1.32 16.93
N PRO A 507 -25.35 -1.25 18.24
CA PRO A 507 -25.90 -2.37 18.97
C PRO A 507 -27.34 -2.66 18.52
N TYR A 508 -27.78 -3.91 18.65
CA TYR A 508 -29.16 -4.31 18.35
C TYR A 508 -29.56 -5.48 19.26
N PHE A 509 -30.77 -5.45 19.83
CA PHE A 509 -31.23 -6.38 20.88
C PHE A 509 -30.14 -6.74 21.91
N SER A 510 -29.59 -5.71 22.57
CA SER A 510 -28.50 -5.80 23.57
C SER A 510 -27.20 -6.46 23.10
N THR A 511 -27.07 -6.83 21.82
CA THR A 511 -25.85 -7.40 21.24
C THR A 511 -24.98 -6.25 20.70
N PRO A 512 -23.76 -6.03 21.23
CA PRO A 512 -22.86 -4.98 20.73
C PRO A 512 -22.44 -5.25 19.29
N ASP A 513 -22.31 -4.18 18.49
CA ASP A 513 -21.86 -4.22 17.09
C ASP A 513 -22.65 -5.19 16.18
N ALA A 514 -23.88 -5.54 16.60
CA ALA A 514 -24.72 -6.51 15.91
C ALA A 514 -25.02 -6.06 14.48
N LEU A 515 -25.40 -4.80 14.31
CA LEU A 515 -25.64 -4.19 13.01
C LEU A 515 -24.40 -3.43 12.57
N PHE A 516 -24.05 -3.60 11.29
CA PHE A 516 -22.88 -2.96 10.71
C PHE A 516 -23.10 -2.57 9.26
N ALA A 517 -22.62 -1.38 8.92
CA ALA A 517 -22.44 -0.89 7.58
C ALA A 517 -21.15 -0.06 7.51
N TYR A 518 -20.74 0.35 6.33
CA TYR A 518 -19.79 1.45 6.17
C TYR A 518 -20.18 2.30 4.97
N THR A 519 -19.71 3.54 4.95
CA THR A 519 -19.81 4.40 3.78
C THR A 519 -18.44 4.89 3.32
N ALA A 520 -18.32 5.20 2.02
CA ALA A 520 -17.11 5.68 1.38
C ALA A 520 -17.47 6.56 0.19
N LEU A 521 -16.74 7.66 -0.02
CA LEU A 521 -16.91 8.52 -1.18
C LEU A 521 -16.21 7.86 -2.38
N ILE A 522 -16.93 7.74 -3.49
CA ILE A 522 -16.38 7.27 -4.77
C ILE A 522 -16.33 8.41 -5.77
N ARG A 523 -15.31 8.39 -6.63
CA ARG A 523 -15.13 9.31 -7.76
C ARG A 523 -15.02 8.52 -9.06
N ARG A 524 -15.68 9.02 -10.10
CA ARG A 524 -15.59 8.48 -11.46
C ARG A 524 -14.21 8.76 -12.07
N THR A 525 -13.58 7.74 -12.64
CA THR A 525 -12.20 7.81 -13.17
C THR A 525 -12.09 8.54 -14.50
N LYS A 526 -13.10 8.42 -15.37
CA LYS A 526 -13.12 9.00 -16.73
C LYS A 526 -14.53 9.47 -17.10
N SER A 527 -14.63 10.49 -17.95
CA SER A 527 -15.90 11.02 -18.46
C SER A 527 -16.74 9.99 -19.20
N ASP A 528 -16.14 8.96 -19.79
CA ASP A 528 -16.87 7.97 -20.58
C ASP A 528 -17.80 7.11 -19.72
N PHE A 529 -17.41 6.81 -18.48
CA PHE A 529 -18.25 6.12 -17.50
C PHE A 529 -19.45 6.96 -17.02
N ALA A 530 -19.61 8.21 -17.47
CA ALA A 530 -20.86 8.97 -17.28
C ALA A 530 -22.02 8.39 -18.11
N ARG A 531 -21.70 7.62 -19.14
CA ARG A 531 -22.64 7.02 -20.09
C ARG A 531 -22.79 5.51 -19.81
N GLY A 532 -23.62 4.84 -20.60
CA GLY A 532 -23.83 3.40 -20.48
C GLY A 532 -22.56 2.59 -20.74
N PRO A 533 -22.42 1.42 -20.09
CA PRO A 533 -23.42 0.80 -19.22
C PRO A 533 -23.37 1.26 -17.75
N SER A 534 -22.34 2.00 -17.32
CA SER A 534 -22.10 2.30 -15.90
C SER A 534 -22.89 3.50 -15.35
N PHE A 535 -23.16 4.52 -16.18
CA PHE A 535 -23.87 5.76 -15.82
C PHE A 535 -23.47 6.34 -14.45
N LEU A 536 -22.17 6.47 -14.19
CA LEU A 536 -21.65 6.98 -12.92
C LEU A 536 -21.77 8.50 -12.83
N PRO A 537 -22.12 9.07 -11.66
CA PRO A 537 -21.96 10.49 -11.39
C PRO A 537 -20.47 10.89 -11.31
N ALA A 538 -20.16 12.18 -11.19
CA ALA A 538 -18.79 12.61 -10.90
C ALA A 538 -18.34 12.11 -9.51
N GLU A 539 -19.19 12.27 -8.50
CA GLU A 539 -19.00 11.84 -7.11
C GLU A 539 -20.31 11.24 -6.55
N ALA A 540 -20.19 10.27 -5.65
CA ALA A 540 -21.29 9.72 -4.85
C ALA A 540 -20.75 9.00 -3.61
N CYS A 541 -21.57 8.83 -2.57
CA CYS A 541 -21.21 7.92 -1.47
C CYS A 541 -21.77 6.52 -1.72
N VAL A 542 -20.96 5.48 -1.51
CA VAL A 542 -21.46 4.11 -1.36
C VAL A 542 -21.83 3.90 0.11
N LEU A 543 -22.89 3.12 0.37
CA LEU A 543 -23.29 2.60 1.67
C LEU A 543 -23.46 1.08 1.57
N ALA A 544 -22.58 0.33 2.23
CA ALA A 544 -22.51 -1.13 2.15
C ALA A 544 -22.90 -1.77 3.49
N PHE A 545 -23.93 -2.61 3.50
CA PHE A 545 -24.47 -3.28 4.69
C PHE A 545 -23.99 -4.72 4.82
N ARG A 546 -23.64 -5.11 6.06
CA ARG A 546 -23.36 -6.51 6.41
C ARG A 546 -24.68 -7.28 6.56
N GLY A 547 -24.68 -8.54 6.12
CA GLY A 547 -25.78 -9.47 6.39
C GLY A 547 -25.70 -10.14 7.77
N ASN A 548 -26.31 -11.32 7.88
CA ASN A 548 -26.40 -12.08 9.13
C ASN A 548 -25.04 -12.64 9.56
N ILE A 549 -24.59 -12.31 10.78
CA ILE A 549 -23.43 -12.96 11.43
C ILE A 549 -23.70 -13.39 12.89
N ASN A 550 -24.85 -13.05 13.46
CA ASN A 550 -25.20 -13.34 14.86
C ASN A 550 -26.73 -13.50 15.03
N SER A 551 -27.14 -13.97 16.21
CA SER A 551 -28.54 -14.19 16.57
C SER A 551 -29.40 -12.92 16.59
N ALA A 552 -28.83 -11.74 16.88
CA ALA A 552 -29.58 -10.48 16.82
C ALA A 552 -29.91 -10.07 15.38
N ASN A 553 -29.02 -10.33 14.41
CA ASN A 553 -29.34 -10.17 12.98
C ASN A 553 -30.36 -11.20 12.50
N GLN A 554 -30.26 -12.45 12.98
CA GLN A 554 -31.28 -13.47 12.69
C GLN A 554 -32.64 -13.05 13.26
N ASN A 555 -32.72 -12.52 14.47
CA ASN A 555 -33.97 -12.01 15.05
C ASN A 555 -34.53 -10.80 14.27
N MET A 556 -33.67 -9.88 13.81
CA MET A 556 -34.04 -8.82 12.87
C MET A 556 -34.65 -9.39 11.58
N THR A 557 -34.06 -10.48 11.06
CA THR A 557 -34.53 -11.16 9.85
C THR A 557 -35.90 -11.78 10.11
N PHE A 558 -36.03 -12.60 11.16
CA PHE A 558 -37.24 -13.36 11.50
C PHE A 558 -38.39 -12.55 12.10
N ASN A 559 -38.17 -11.30 12.53
CA ASN A 559 -39.24 -10.38 12.88
C ASN A 559 -39.82 -9.71 11.61
N TYR A 560 -40.45 -10.47 10.73
CA TYR A 560 -40.92 -9.99 9.42
C TYR A 560 -42.41 -9.65 9.37
N GLU A 561 -43.05 -9.35 10.50
CA GLU A 561 -44.43 -8.85 10.50
C GLU A 561 -44.53 -7.57 9.65
N LEU A 562 -45.52 -7.51 8.74
CA LEU A 562 -45.74 -6.35 7.86
C LEU A 562 -46.37 -5.18 8.62
N GLN A 563 -45.52 -4.32 9.16
CA GLN A 563 -45.93 -3.10 9.85
C GLN A 563 -46.11 -1.93 8.88
N ALA A 564 -47.07 -1.05 9.17
CA ALA A 564 -47.31 0.16 8.39
C ALA A 564 -46.10 1.09 8.42
N LEU A 565 -45.70 1.59 7.25
CA LEU A 565 -44.57 2.52 7.12
C LEU A 565 -44.88 3.92 7.67
N GLY A 566 -46.14 4.34 7.64
CA GLY A 566 -46.60 5.62 8.19
C GLY A 566 -46.30 6.86 7.33
N ASP A 567 -45.66 6.70 6.17
CA ASP A 567 -45.37 7.81 5.25
C ASP A 567 -46.60 8.23 4.42
N LEU A 568 -46.80 9.54 4.26
CA LEU A 568 -47.96 10.13 3.59
C LEU A 568 -47.95 10.00 2.06
N GLN A 569 -46.79 9.79 1.46
CA GLN A 569 -46.60 9.61 0.01
C GLN A 569 -46.62 8.12 -0.34
N CYS A 570 -46.10 7.24 0.52
CA CYS A 570 -46.17 5.78 0.40
C CYS A 570 -47.47 5.20 1.00
N LYS A 571 -48.63 5.54 0.40
CA LYS A 571 -49.94 5.11 0.92
C LYS A 571 -50.12 3.59 0.88
N GLY A 572 -50.44 3.00 2.03
CA GLY A 572 -50.64 1.54 2.16
C GLY A 572 -49.35 0.72 2.19
N CYS A 573 -48.19 1.37 2.15
CA CYS A 573 -46.90 0.70 2.26
C CYS A 573 -46.71 0.05 3.64
N LYS A 574 -46.27 -1.20 3.62
CA LYS A 574 -45.89 -1.96 4.81
C LYS A 574 -44.51 -2.57 4.59
N ILE A 575 -43.70 -2.61 5.65
CA ILE A 575 -42.36 -3.20 5.63
C ILE A 575 -42.17 -4.16 6.80
N SER A 576 -41.18 -5.05 6.69
CA SER A 576 -40.77 -5.96 7.76
C SER A 576 -40.46 -5.16 9.05
N ALA A 577 -41.12 -5.53 10.15
CA ALA A 577 -40.96 -4.93 11.47
C ALA A 577 -39.48 -4.86 11.90
N GLY A 578 -38.75 -5.95 11.76
CA GLY A 578 -37.34 -6.04 12.15
C GLY A 578 -36.44 -5.14 11.30
N LEU A 579 -36.67 -5.05 9.98
CA LEU A 579 -35.93 -4.11 9.13
C LEU A 579 -36.28 -2.65 9.45
N LYS A 580 -37.56 -2.36 9.76
CA LYS A 580 -38.04 -1.04 10.20
C LYS A 580 -37.36 -0.60 11.49
N THR A 581 -37.42 -1.44 12.52
CA THR A 581 -36.78 -1.23 13.83
C THR A 581 -35.27 -1.04 13.69
N ALA A 582 -34.59 -1.91 12.94
CA ALA A 582 -33.16 -1.79 12.70
C ALA A 582 -32.77 -0.50 11.96
N TRP A 583 -33.60 -0.04 11.03
CA TRP A 583 -33.37 1.24 10.37
C TRP A 583 -33.64 2.42 11.31
N GLU A 584 -34.88 2.56 11.78
CA GLU A 584 -35.35 3.77 12.48
C GLU A 584 -34.69 3.95 13.85
N GLU A 585 -34.56 2.89 14.63
CA GLU A 585 -34.05 2.97 16.01
C GLU A 585 -32.53 2.86 16.09
N SER A 586 -31.88 2.20 15.12
CA SER A 586 -30.44 1.88 15.20
C SER A 586 -29.59 2.53 14.11
N PHE A 587 -29.94 2.41 12.83
CA PHE A 587 -29.09 2.91 11.72
C PHE A 587 -29.30 4.38 11.36
N SER A 588 -30.53 4.92 11.41
CA SER A 588 -30.90 6.19 10.77
C SER A 588 -29.95 7.35 11.13
N GLY A 589 -29.84 7.69 12.43
CA GLY A 589 -28.93 8.75 12.89
C GLY A 589 -27.44 8.47 12.58
N PRO A 590 -26.88 7.31 12.97
CA PRO A 590 -25.50 6.95 12.70
C PRO A 590 -25.11 6.90 11.21
N VAL A 591 -26.00 6.45 10.33
CA VAL A 591 -25.78 6.45 8.86
C VAL A 591 -25.76 7.87 8.32
N LEU A 592 -26.72 8.73 8.70
CA LEU A 592 -26.75 10.13 8.28
C LEU A 592 -25.50 10.90 8.76
N GLN A 593 -25.05 10.65 10.00
CA GLN A 593 -23.79 11.20 10.52
C GLN A 593 -22.57 10.71 9.73
N ALA A 594 -22.52 9.42 9.40
CA ALA A 594 -21.40 8.85 8.66
C ALA A 594 -21.33 9.35 7.21
N LEU A 595 -22.47 9.43 6.51
CA LEU A 595 -22.56 10.02 5.16
C LEU A 595 -22.02 11.45 5.15
N ASN A 596 -22.40 12.26 6.14
CA ASN A 596 -21.90 13.63 6.30
C ASN A 596 -20.37 13.67 6.54
N TRP A 597 -19.82 12.78 7.36
CA TRP A 597 -18.36 12.66 7.56
C TRP A 597 -17.61 12.17 6.31
N THR A 598 -18.24 11.34 5.49
CA THR A 598 -17.72 10.87 4.21
C THR A 598 -17.79 11.95 3.12
N GLY A 599 -18.63 12.98 3.28
CA GLY A 599 -18.75 14.13 2.39
C GLY A 599 -20.09 14.25 1.66
N CYS A 600 -21.06 13.39 1.94
CA CYS A 600 -22.38 13.42 1.30
C CYS A 600 -23.48 13.95 2.22
N SER A 601 -24.28 14.88 1.71
CA SER A 601 -25.42 15.47 2.41
C SER A 601 -26.53 15.89 1.43
N PRO A 602 -27.81 15.88 1.83
CA PRO A 602 -28.92 16.30 0.97
C PRO A 602 -28.73 17.75 0.52
N GLY A 603 -28.72 17.99 -0.80
CA GLY A 603 -28.47 19.32 -1.38
C GLY A 603 -27.05 19.87 -1.18
N GLY A 604 -26.11 19.07 -0.66
CA GLY A 604 -24.70 19.43 -0.52
C GLY A 604 -23.91 19.29 -1.82
N ALA A 605 -22.58 19.38 -1.72
CA ALA A 605 -21.68 19.24 -2.88
C ALA A 605 -21.75 17.83 -3.52
N THR A 606 -22.10 16.80 -2.73
CA THR A 606 -22.50 15.49 -3.21
C THR A 606 -23.76 15.05 -2.46
N ASP A 607 -24.88 14.91 -3.17
CA ASP A 607 -26.16 14.44 -2.66
C ASP A 607 -26.49 13.01 -3.14
N LYS A 608 -25.65 12.43 -4.00
CA LYS A 608 -25.85 11.12 -4.64
C LYS A 608 -25.33 9.96 -3.78
N VAL A 609 -26.13 8.90 -3.68
CA VAL A 609 -25.78 7.70 -2.89
C VAL A 609 -26.05 6.40 -3.65
N TYR A 610 -25.13 5.44 -3.54
CA TYR A 610 -25.28 4.05 -3.97
C TYR A 610 -25.42 3.15 -2.74
N LEU A 611 -26.32 2.17 -2.81
CA LEU A 611 -26.55 1.23 -1.72
C LEU A 611 -26.26 -0.20 -2.17
N THR A 612 -25.63 -0.99 -1.29
CA THR A 612 -25.42 -2.42 -1.53
C THR A 612 -25.32 -3.23 -0.24
N GLY A 613 -25.46 -4.54 -0.35
CA GLY A 613 -25.36 -5.47 0.76
C GLY A 613 -25.78 -6.86 0.31
N HIS A 614 -25.39 -7.88 1.09
CA HIS A 614 -25.67 -9.29 0.79
C HIS A 614 -26.65 -9.91 1.78
N GLY A 615 -27.59 -10.73 1.28
CA GLY A 615 -28.64 -11.37 2.08
C GLY A 615 -29.52 -10.33 2.78
N VAL A 616 -29.66 -10.41 4.10
CA VAL A 616 -30.36 -9.37 4.87
C VAL A 616 -29.72 -7.97 4.74
N GLY A 617 -28.42 -7.90 4.40
CA GLY A 617 -27.75 -6.63 4.05
C GLY A 617 -28.29 -6.02 2.76
N GLY A 618 -28.68 -6.83 1.77
CA GLY A 618 -29.38 -6.37 0.57
C GLY A 618 -30.80 -5.89 0.89
N GLY A 619 -31.47 -6.55 1.83
CA GLY A 619 -32.74 -6.07 2.39
C GLY A 619 -32.60 -4.71 3.08
N LEU A 620 -31.60 -4.55 3.95
CA LEU A 620 -31.28 -3.27 4.60
C LEU A 620 -30.92 -2.19 3.57
N ALA A 621 -30.12 -2.49 2.54
CA ALA A 621 -29.84 -1.57 1.44
C ALA A 621 -31.13 -1.11 0.74
N THR A 622 -32.06 -2.03 0.48
CA THR A 622 -33.35 -1.73 -0.16
C THR A 622 -34.24 -0.83 0.70
N VAL A 623 -34.30 -1.08 2.02
CA VAL A 623 -35.04 -0.24 2.98
C VAL A 623 -34.37 1.13 3.14
N ALA A 624 -33.05 1.18 3.19
CA ALA A 624 -32.27 2.40 3.27
C ALA A 624 -32.47 3.30 2.04
N SER A 625 -32.66 2.74 0.84
CA SER A 625 -32.98 3.51 -0.37
C SER A 625 -34.25 4.35 -0.19
N PHE A 626 -35.31 3.78 0.40
CA PHE A 626 -36.51 4.54 0.73
C PHE A 626 -36.17 5.71 1.66
N PHE A 627 -35.63 5.42 2.84
CA PHE A 627 -35.44 6.45 3.86
C PHE A 627 -34.43 7.54 3.48
N LEU A 628 -33.34 7.21 2.79
CA LEU A 628 -32.39 8.23 2.33
C LEU A 628 -32.99 9.12 1.23
N HIS A 629 -33.81 8.58 0.33
CA HIS A 629 -34.58 9.40 -0.61
C HIS A 629 -35.57 10.32 0.12
N ARG A 630 -36.29 9.83 1.15
CA ARG A 630 -37.15 10.70 1.99
C ARG A 630 -36.39 11.81 2.71
N GLN A 631 -35.09 11.61 2.99
CA GLN A 631 -34.19 12.63 3.55
C GLN A 631 -33.58 13.55 2.48
N GLY A 632 -33.89 13.37 1.19
CA GLY A 632 -33.42 14.23 0.09
C GLY A 632 -32.10 13.81 -0.56
N PHE A 633 -31.59 12.60 -0.31
CA PHE A 633 -30.48 12.05 -1.09
C PHE A 633 -30.96 11.51 -2.45
N LYS A 634 -30.13 11.68 -3.49
CA LYS A 634 -30.36 11.13 -4.82
C LYS A 634 -29.85 9.69 -4.90
N VAL A 635 -30.71 8.74 -4.58
CA VAL A 635 -30.42 7.30 -4.72
C VAL A 635 -30.10 6.97 -6.18
N GLN A 636 -28.89 6.48 -6.42
CA GLN A 636 -28.39 5.98 -7.69
C GLN A 636 -28.67 4.48 -7.82
N LEU A 637 -28.49 3.91 -9.01
CA LEU A 637 -28.74 2.50 -9.29
C LEU A 637 -28.00 1.56 -8.32
N SER A 638 -28.76 1.00 -7.39
CA SER A 638 -28.26 0.26 -6.23
C SER A 638 -28.39 -1.25 -6.40
N TRP A 639 -27.62 -2.03 -5.63
CA TRP A 639 -27.44 -3.47 -5.86
C TRP A 639 -27.76 -4.29 -4.61
N SER A 640 -28.95 -4.90 -4.58
CA SER A 640 -29.42 -5.79 -3.52
C SER A 640 -29.00 -7.22 -3.83
N LEU A 641 -27.93 -7.71 -3.20
CA LEU A 641 -27.31 -8.99 -3.54
C LEU A 641 -27.94 -10.11 -2.72
N GLU A 642 -28.65 -11.01 -3.39
CA GLU A 642 -29.41 -12.10 -2.78
C GLU A 642 -30.35 -11.61 -1.66
N GLY A 643 -30.87 -10.39 -1.85
CA GLY A 643 -31.60 -9.65 -0.84
C GLY A 643 -32.98 -10.23 -0.56
N ILE A 644 -33.31 -10.39 0.73
CA ILE A 644 -34.65 -10.78 1.18
C ILE A 644 -35.72 -9.79 0.67
N ARG A 645 -36.98 -10.24 0.62
CA ARG A 645 -38.13 -9.35 0.42
C ARG A 645 -38.32 -8.48 1.66
N VAL A 646 -38.62 -7.20 1.45
CA VAL A 646 -38.52 -6.17 2.51
C VAL A 646 -39.86 -5.56 2.93
N GLY A 647 -40.88 -5.62 2.08
CA GLY A 647 -42.20 -5.07 2.34
C GLY A 647 -43.26 -5.59 1.37
N ASN A 648 -44.47 -5.04 1.47
CA ASN A 648 -45.62 -5.44 0.66
C ASN A 648 -45.54 -4.90 -0.79
N PRO A 649 -46.41 -5.37 -1.72
CA PRO A 649 -46.43 -4.87 -3.10
C PRO A 649 -46.52 -3.35 -3.22
N ALA A 650 -47.31 -2.68 -2.36
CA ALA A 650 -47.41 -1.21 -2.38
C ALA A 650 -46.07 -0.50 -2.06
N PHE A 651 -45.27 -1.05 -1.14
CA PHE A 651 -43.92 -0.56 -0.89
C PHE A 651 -43.01 -0.81 -2.08
N MET A 652 -43.02 -2.02 -2.65
CA MET A 652 -42.19 -2.34 -3.82
C MET A 652 -42.55 -1.50 -5.05
N ASP A 653 -43.85 -1.29 -5.33
CA ASP A 653 -44.33 -0.40 -6.39
C ASP A 653 -43.75 1.02 -6.21
N TYR A 654 -43.81 1.59 -4.99
CA TYR A 654 -43.22 2.90 -4.67
C TYR A 654 -41.70 2.94 -4.91
N LEU A 655 -40.96 1.88 -4.55
CA LEU A 655 -39.50 1.80 -4.77
C LEU A 655 -39.12 1.85 -6.27
N TYR A 656 -40.04 1.48 -7.16
CA TYR A 656 -39.78 1.44 -8.60
C TYR A 656 -40.51 2.56 -9.38
N SER A 657 -41.47 3.27 -8.78
CA SER A 657 -42.11 4.46 -9.39
C SER A 657 -41.55 5.79 -8.91
N GLU A 658 -41.28 5.95 -7.60
CA GLU A 658 -40.94 7.26 -7.01
C GLU A 658 -39.44 7.43 -6.70
N LEU A 659 -38.72 6.34 -6.39
CA LEU A 659 -37.28 6.43 -6.10
C LEU A 659 -36.36 6.74 -7.28
N PRO A 660 -36.63 6.34 -8.55
CA PRO A 660 -35.68 6.56 -9.63
C PRO A 660 -35.35 8.04 -9.84
N ALA A 661 -34.19 8.44 -9.33
CA ALA A 661 -33.67 9.80 -9.51
C ALA A 661 -33.24 10.04 -10.96
N ASP A 662 -33.17 11.30 -11.35
CA ASP A 662 -32.52 11.75 -12.59
C ASP A 662 -33.01 11.01 -13.87
N LYS A 663 -34.32 10.69 -13.92
CA LYS A 663 -35.06 10.00 -15.01
C LYS A 663 -34.68 8.53 -15.27
N ARG A 664 -33.96 7.87 -14.36
CA ARG A 664 -33.66 6.42 -14.47
C ARG A 664 -34.93 5.57 -14.55
N PRO A 665 -34.93 4.41 -15.24
CA PRO A 665 -36.08 3.52 -15.30
C PRO A 665 -36.11 2.52 -14.12
N VAL A 666 -35.02 2.40 -13.34
CA VAL A 666 -34.93 1.57 -12.13
C VAL A 666 -34.04 2.23 -11.07
N ALA A 667 -34.42 2.13 -9.79
CA ALA A 667 -33.60 2.59 -8.67
C ALA A 667 -32.65 1.50 -8.13
N LEU A 668 -32.98 0.21 -8.32
CA LEU A 668 -32.17 -0.90 -7.83
C LEU A 668 -32.41 -2.23 -8.59
N TRP A 669 -31.36 -3.04 -8.68
CA TRP A 669 -31.41 -4.43 -9.11
C TRP A 669 -31.38 -5.37 -7.90
N GLN A 670 -32.29 -6.37 -7.87
CA GLN A 670 -32.10 -7.56 -7.05
C GLN A 670 -31.22 -8.54 -7.82
N VAL A 671 -30.12 -9.01 -7.23
CA VAL A 671 -29.23 -10.00 -7.84
C VAL A 671 -29.48 -11.35 -7.17
N THR A 672 -29.52 -12.43 -7.94
CA THR A 672 -29.84 -13.77 -7.44
C THR A 672 -29.02 -14.85 -8.15
N HIS A 673 -28.64 -15.91 -7.42
CA HIS A 673 -27.89 -17.04 -7.97
C HIS A 673 -28.63 -18.38 -7.81
N GLY A 674 -28.61 -19.18 -8.88
CA GLY A 674 -29.03 -20.58 -8.88
C GLY A 674 -30.38 -20.82 -8.21
N ASN A 675 -30.40 -21.63 -7.15
CA ASN A 675 -31.61 -22.03 -6.44
C ASN A 675 -31.79 -21.33 -5.08
N ASP A 676 -31.12 -20.22 -4.81
CA ASP A 676 -31.17 -19.58 -3.49
C ASP A 676 -32.61 -19.30 -3.02
N GLY A 677 -32.86 -19.60 -1.74
CA GLY A 677 -34.11 -19.36 -1.05
C GLY A 677 -34.22 -17.95 -0.47
N VAL A 678 -33.10 -17.29 -0.16
CA VAL A 678 -33.10 -15.99 0.53
C VAL A 678 -33.84 -14.89 -0.27
N PRO A 679 -33.66 -14.74 -1.61
CA PRO A 679 -34.43 -13.82 -2.46
C PRO A 679 -35.94 -14.05 -2.47
N ARG A 680 -36.38 -15.27 -2.12
CA ARG A 680 -37.79 -15.70 -2.11
C ARG A 680 -38.41 -15.65 -0.72
N TRP A 681 -37.71 -15.09 0.26
CA TRP A 681 -38.13 -15.04 1.65
C TRP A 681 -38.20 -13.59 2.17
N PRO A 682 -39.21 -13.21 2.98
CA PRO A 682 -40.44 -13.94 3.26
C PRO A 682 -41.28 -14.17 1.98
N SER A 683 -42.29 -15.04 2.05
CA SER A 683 -43.08 -15.43 0.88
C SER A 683 -44.02 -14.32 0.39
N THR A 684 -44.38 -14.36 -0.89
CA THR A 684 -45.46 -13.53 -1.45
C THR A 684 -46.83 -13.89 -0.84
N GLU A 685 -46.99 -15.13 -0.38
CA GLU A 685 -48.18 -15.62 0.33
C GLU A 685 -48.35 -14.94 1.71
N GLU A 686 -47.24 -14.60 2.38
CA GLU A 686 -47.19 -13.77 3.59
C GLU A 686 -47.41 -12.27 3.30
N GLY A 687 -47.77 -11.90 2.06
CA GLY A 687 -48.12 -10.54 1.66
C GLY A 687 -46.94 -9.65 1.25
N PHE A 688 -45.74 -10.21 1.08
CA PHE A 688 -44.57 -9.48 0.59
C PHE A 688 -44.60 -9.27 -0.93
N GLY A 689 -44.05 -8.15 -1.38
CA GLY A 689 -43.92 -7.81 -2.80
C GLY A 689 -42.62 -8.34 -3.40
N GLU A 690 -42.65 -8.62 -4.70
CA GLU A 690 -41.47 -8.99 -5.47
C GLU A 690 -40.64 -7.77 -5.87
N TYR A 691 -39.34 -7.96 -6.13
CA TYR A 691 -38.52 -6.97 -6.79
C TYR A 691 -38.91 -6.88 -8.27
N LEU A 692 -39.08 -5.66 -8.80
CA LEU A 692 -39.55 -5.44 -10.17
C LEU A 692 -38.41 -5.39 -11.21
N ALA A 693 -37.15 -5.42 -10.77
CA ALA A 693 -35.97 -5.60 -11.62
C ALA A 693 -35.00 -6.60 -10.97
N GLN A 694 -34.76 -7.72 -11.64
CA GLN A 694 -33.95 -8.83 -11.16
C GLN A 694 -32.89 -9.27 -12.18
N ALA A 695 -31.67 -9.42 -11.69
CA ALA A 695 -30.49 -9.94 -12.38
C ALA A 695 -30.23 -11.37 -11.87
N HIS A 696 -30.50 -12.38 -12.69
CA HIS A 696 -30.41 -13.79 -12.30
C HIS A 696 -29.26 -14.53 -13.01
N PHE A 697 -28.47 -15.27 -12.21
CA PHE A 697 -27.34 -16.08 -12.67
C PHE A 697 -27.61 -17.57 -12.46
N GLU A 698 -27.67 -18.35 -13.55
CA GLU A 698 -27.93 -19.80 -13.47
C GLU A 698 -26.73 -20.60 -12.92
N SER A 699 -25.50 -20.09 -13.08
CA SER A 699 -24.26 -20.77 -12.66
C SER A 699 -23.18 -19.78 -12.22
N ALA A 700 -22.33 -20.21 -11.27
CA ALA A 700 -21.21 -19.42 -10.76
C ALA A 700 -20.04 -19.33 -11.76
N THR A 701 -20.00 -20.23 -12.76
CA THR A 701 -18.88 -20.33 -13.72
C THR A 701 -19.10 -19.53 -15.01
N ASN A 702 -20.28 -18.96 -15.24
CA ASN A 702 -20.62 -18.28 -16.49
C ASN A 702 -21.33 -16.94 -16.24
N ALA A 703 -20.57 -15.93 -15.80
CA ALA A 703 -21.09 -14.61 -15.44
C ALA A 703 -21.66 -13.79 -16.64
N SER A 704 -21.43 -14.21 -17.88
CA SER A 704 -22.01 -13.58 -19.07
C SER A 704 -23.37 -14.19 -19.48
N ALA A 705 -23.78 -15.33 -18.89
CA ALA A 705 -25.10 -15.93 -19.07
C ALA A 705 -26.08 -15.43 -18.01
N ILE A 706 -26.46 -14.16 -18.11
CA ILE A 706 -27.41 -13.51 -17.20
C ILE A 706 -28.82 -13.42 -17.79
N GLN A 707 -29.81 -13.60 -16.93
CA GLN A 707 -31.20 -13.29 -17.25
C GLN A 707 -31.61 -11.98 -16.55
N LEU A 708 -31.95 -10.97 -17.35
CA LEU A 708 -32.47 -9.68 -16.85
C LEU A 708 -34.00 -9.70 -16.94
N CYS A 709 -34.66 -9.78 -15.78
CA CYS A 709 -36.11 -9.79 -15.65
C CYS A 709 -36.62 -8.44 -15.15
N THR A 710 -37.53 -7.83 -15.89
CA THR A 710 -38.18 -6.56 -15.52
C THR A 710 -39.69 -6.66 -15.59
N LYS A 711 -40.37 -6.10 -14.58
CA LYS A 711 -41.83 -5.93 -14.49
C LYS A 711 -42.24 -4.44 -14.42
N VAL A 712 -41.27 -3.53 -14.49
CA VAL A 712 -41.48 -2.08 -14.45
C VAL A 712 -42.42 -1.66 -15.59
N GLY A 713 -43.49 -0.94 -15.27
CA GLY A 713 -44.47 -0.44 -16.24
C GLY A 713 -45.47 -1.45 -16.82
N GLN A 714 -45.31 -2.77 -16.58
CA GLN A 714 -46.20 -3.80 -17.16
C GLN A 714 -47.00 -4.59 -16.11
N ARG A 715 -48.24 -4.14 -15.83
CA ARG A 715 -49.26 -5.01 -15.24
C ARG A 715 -49.83 -5.96 -16.28
N GLY A 716 -49.10 -7.04 -16.63
CA GLY A 716 -49.66 -8.13 -17.42
C GLY A 716 -48.69 -9.09 -18.10
N ALA A 717 -47.47 -8.66 -18.41
CA ALA A 717 -46.44 -9.51 -19.01
C ALA A 717 -45.08 -9.22 -18.37
N ALA A 718 -44.29 -10.27 -18.14
CA ALA A 718 -42.90 -10.14 -17.70
C ALA A 718 -42.00 -10.28 -18.93
N GLU A 719 -41.16 -9.28 -19.19
CA GLU A 719 -40.28 -9.33 -20.36
C GLU A 719 -39.01 -10.14 -20.03
N GLN A 720 -39.10 -11.45 -20.21
CA GLN A 720 -37.99 -12.38 -20.01
C GLN A 720 -37.14 -12.48 -21.27
N GLN A 721 -35.89 -12.01 -21.21
CA GLN A 721 -34.91 -12.18 -22.28
C GLN A 721 -33.56 -12.62 -21.68
N LYS A 722 -32.98 -13.70 -22.20
CA LYS A 722 -31.59 -14.07 -21.90
C LYS A 722 -30.68 -13.17 -22.72
N VAL A 723 -29.75 -12.47 -22.07
CA VAL A 723 -28.81 -11.56 -22.72
C VAL A 723 -27.40 -12.09 -22.48
N ALA A 724 -26.69 -12.40 -23.56
CA ALA A 724 -25.26 -12.64 -23.48
C ALA A 724 -24.55 -11.29 -23.33
N VAL A 725 -23.89 -11.06 -22.19
CA VAL A 725 -23.08 -9.86 -21.98
C VAL A 725 -21.70 -10.10 -22.59
N GLU A 726 -21.45 -9.51 -23.76
CA GLU A 726 -20.08 -9.44 -24.29
C GLU A 726 -19.25 -8.47 -23.43
N PRO A 727 -18.02 -8.86 -23.00
CA PRO A 727 -17.14 -7.96 -22.27
C PRO A 727 -16.75 -6.78 -23.17
N ALA A 728 -16.84 -5.56 -22.64
CA ALA A 728 -16.70 -4.33 -23.43
C ALA A 728 -15.34 -4.26 -24.18
N ASN A 729 -15.40 -3.84 -25.45
CA ASN A 729 -14.27 -3.73 -26.37
C ASN A 729 -13.06 -2.99 -25.76
N ILE A 730 -12.05 -3.76 -25.32
CA ILE A 730 -10.69 -3.27 -25.20
C ILE A 730 -10.16 -3.07 -26.63
N ARG A 731 -9.72 -1.86 -26.98
CA ARG A 731 -9.06 -1.63 -28.27
C ARG A 731 -7.82 -2.52 -28.37
N PRO A 732 -7.70 -3.39 -29.39
CA PRO A 732 -6.50 -4.16 -29.61
C PRO A 732 -5.46 -3.30 -30.34
N ASP A 733 -4.77 -2.43 -29.59
CA ASP A 733 -3.50 -1.84 -30.05
C ASP A 733 -2.37 -2.89 -29.89
N VAL A 734 -2.60 -4.09 -30.44
CA VAL A 734 -1.63 -5.18 -30.59
C VAL A 734 -1.86 -5.77 -31.97
N ASN A 735 -0.85 -5.67 -32.83
CA ASN A 735 -0.96 -6.09 -34.23
C ASN A 735 -1.05 -7.63 -34.30
N ALA A 736 -2.12 -8.17 -34.87
CA ALA A 736 -2.42 -9.61 -34.82
C ALA A 736 -1.34 -10.51 -35.48
N THR A 737 -0.44 -9.92 -36.26
CA THR A 737 0.68 -10.60 -36.94
C THR A 737 1.90 -10.89 -36.07
N GLU A 738 2.00 -10.37 -34.84
CA GLU A 738 3.12 -10.74 -33.92
C GLU A 738 2.80 -11.96 -33.04
N VAL A 739 1.52 -12.26 -32.79
CA VAL A 739 1.11 -13.40 -31.94
C VAL A 739 1.27 -14.74 -32.68
N ASP A 740 0.94 -14.78 -33.98
CA ASP A 740 1.05 -15.99 -34.81
C ASP A 740 2.49 -16.49 -35.01
N ASN A 741 3.50 -15.65 -34.77
CA ASN A 741 4.91 -16.04 -34.90
C ASN A 741 5.51 -16.63 -33.59
N LEU A 742 4.83 -16.50 -32.45
CA LEU A 742 5.29 -17.01 -31.15
C LEU A 742 4.79 -18.44 -30.85
N SER A 743 3.69 -18.86 -31.47
CA SER A 743 3.11 -20.22 -31.32
C SER A 743 3.92 -21.33 -32.01
N ALA A 744 4.88 -20.97 -32.88
CA ALA A 744 5.64 -21.90 -33.70
C ALA A 744 6.90 -22.52 -33.04
N SER A 745 7.17 -22.27 -31.75
CA SER A 745 8.46 -22.61 -31.11
C SER A 745 8.41 -23.38 -29.79
N LEU A 746 7.24 -23.81 -29.32
CA LEU A 746 7.09 -24.52 -28.04
C LEU A 746 6.42 -25.89 -28.22
N ASN A 747 7.03 -26.94 -27.67
CA ASN A 747 6.54 -28.30 -27.78
C ASN A 747 5.35 -28.56 -26.83
N ALA A 748 4.40 -29.38 -27.30
CA ALA A 748 3.14 -29.69 -26.60
C ALA A 748 3.31 -30.34 -25.20
N SER A 749 4.52 -30.79 -24.85
CA SER A 749 4.84 -31.34 -23.53
C SER A 749 5.04 -30.29 -22.43
N GLU A 750 5.36 -29.03 -22.76
CA GLU A 750 5.59 -27.98 -21.77
C GLU A 750 4.33 -27.16 -21.45
N LEU A 751 3.44 -26.99 -22.43
CA LEU A 751 2.13 -26.35 -22.25
C LEU A 751 1.19 -27.09 -21.28
N ALA A 752 1.41 -28.38 -21.04
CA ALA A 752 0.61 -29.18 -20.09
C ALA A 752 0.83 -28.79 -18.61
N ASN A 753 1.97 -28.19 -18.27
CA ASN A 753 2.35 -27.88 -16.88
C ASN A 753 2.07 -26.44 -16.43
N LEU A 754 1.53 -25.57 -17.30
CA LEU A 754 1.32 -24.15 -17.03
C LEU A 754 -0.17 -23.71 -17.01
N SER A 755 -1.12 -24.66 -16.91
CA SER A 755 -2.54 -24.31 -16.83
C SER A 755 -3.00 -23.90 -15.41
N GLU A 756 -3.80 -22.85 -15.32
CA GLU A 756 -4.24 -22.14 -14.10
C GLU A 756 -5.12 -22.96 -13.12
N LYS A 757 -5.26 -24.28 -13.33
CA LYS A 757 -6.18 -25.13 -12.56
C LYS A 757 -5.70 -25.46 -11.13
N ALA A 758 -4.39 -25.42 -10.86
CA ALA A 758 -3.85 -25.75 -9.54
C ALA A 758 -4.28 -24.74 -8.46
N VAL A 759 -4.09 -23.44 -8.73
CA VAL A 759 -4.37 -22.36 -7.75
C VAL A 759 -5.87 -22.16 -7.53
N ALA A 760 -6.68 -22.27 -8.59
CA ALA A 760 -8.14 -22.20 -8.48
C ALA A 760 -8.72 -23.37 -7.68
N SER A 761 -8.14 -24.58 -7.83
CA SER A 761 -8.58 -25.77 -7.11
C SER A 761 -8.28 -25.68 -5.61
N GLU A 762 -7.06 -25.29 -5.21
CA GLU A 762 -6.72 -25.18 -3.78
C GLU A 762 -7.54 -24.11 -3.04
N ILE A 763 -7.81 -22.96 -3.67
CA ILE A 763 -8.62 -21.89 -3.07
C ILE A 763 -10.09 -22.34 -2.88
N ALA A 764 -10.68 -23.01 -3.87
CA ALA A 764 -12.03 -23.57 -3.72
C ALA A 764 -12.07 -24.63 -2.60
N HIS A 765 -11.09 -25.53 -2.58
CA HIS A 765 -11.06 -26.65 -1.64
C HIS A 765 -10.79 -26.22 -0.18
N PHE A 766 -10.08 -25.10 0.05
CA PHE A 766 -9.92 -24.52 1.39
C PHE A 766 -11.21 -23.88 1.90
N SER A 767 -11.96 -23.21 1.02
CA SER A 767 -13.24 -22.57 1.39
C SER A 767 -14.35 -23.60 1.67
N GLU A 768 -14.46 -24.66 0.87
CA GLU A 768 -15.42 -25.75 1.10
C GLU A 768 -15.12 -26.51 2.39
N ARG A 769 -13.84 -26.85 2.66
CA ARG A 769 -13.45 -27.54 3.90
C ARG A 769 -13.73 -26.68 5.15
N ALA A 770 -13.46 -25.38 5.10
CA ALA A 770 -13.74 -24.46 6.22
C ALA A 770 -15.26 -24.33 6.48
N TYR A 771 -16.07 -24.20 5.44
CA TYR A 771 -17.52 -24.09 5.57
C TYR A 771 -18.16 -25.43 6.02
N ALA A 772 -17.70 -26.56 5.48
CA ALA A 772 -18.18 -27.89 5.85
C ALA A 772 -17.79 -28.30 7.27
N THR A 773 -16.62 -27.88 7.79
CA THR A 773 -16.21 -28.18 9.18
C THR A 773 -16.92 -27.34 10.23
N ASP A 774 -17.39 -26.12 9.91
CA ASP A 774 -18.20 -25.32 10.83
C ASP A 774 -19.68 -25.76 10.81
N VAL A 775 -20.26 -25.94 9.61
CA VAL A 775 -21.65 -26.43 9.47
C VAL A 775 -21.82 -27.85 10.05
N SER A 776 -20.85 -28.76 9.88
CA SER A 776 -20.93 -30.09 10.52
C SER A 776 -20.73 -30.03 12.04
N ASN A 777 -19.88 -29.16 12.59
CA ASN A 777 -19.75 -28.98 14.04
C ASN A 777 -21.02 -28.39 14.68
N GLN A 778 -21.67 -27.42 14.03
CA GLN A 778 -22.91 -26.83 14.52
C GLN A 778 -24.08 -27.81 14.43
N SER A 779 -24.18 -28.56 13.32
CA SER A 779 -25.20 -29.61 13.14
C SER A 779 -25.00 -30.77 14.12
N ALA A 780 -23.77 -31.24 14.33
CA ALA A 780 -23.45 -32.26 15.33
C ALA A 780 -23.80 -31.80 16.75
N ARG A 781 -23.54 -30.53 17.11
CA ARG A 781 -23.92 -29.98 18.42
C ARG A 781 -25.43 -29.80 18.62
N ALA A 782 -26.19 -29.61 17.55
CA ALA A 782 -27.65 -29.63 17.61
C ALA A 782 -28.18 -31.06 17.82
N VAL A 783 -27.71 -32.02 17.01
CA VAL A 783 -28.11 -33.43 17.10
C VAL A 783 -27.68 -34.08 18.43
N ILE A 784 -26.51 -33.74 18.97
CA ILE A 784 -26.05 -34.21 20.30
C ILE A 784 -26.95 -33.66 21.42
N ARG A 785 -27.58 -32.49 21.26
CA ARG A 785 -28.54 -31.96 22.25
C ARG A 785 -29.90 -32.65 22.19
N GLU A 786 -30.33 -33.16 21.05
CA GLU A 786 -31.54 -33.99 20.95
C GLU A 786 -31.28 -35.44 21.42
N LEU A 787 -30.13 -36.02 21.06
CA LEU A 787 -29.76 -37.38 21.47
C LEU A 787 -29.42 -37.52 22.96
N ALA A 788 -29.04 -36.43 23.64
CA ALA A 788 -28.79 -36.42 25.09
C ALA A 788 -30.04 -36.73 25.96
N ASN A 789 -31.23 -36.78 25.37
CA ASN A 789 -32.49 -37.14 26.06
C ASN A 789 -32.89 -38.63 25.93
N VAL A 790 -32.03 -39.49 25.36
CA VAL A 790 -32.34 -40.93 25.24
C VAL A 790 -31.19 -41.78 25.80
N SER A 791 -31.50 -42.62 26.80
CA SER A 791 -30.54 -43.51 27.44
C SER A 791 -30.26 -44.76 26.59
N PHE A 792 -29.01 -44.94 26.16
CA PHE A 792 -28.52 -46.22 25.59
C PHE A 792 -27.15 -46.59 26.14
N ASN A 793 -26.82 -47.88 26.00
CA ASN A 793 -25.86 -48.60 26.84
C ASN A 793 -24.46 -48.69 26.20
N ASP A 794 -23.41 -48.91 27.00
CA ASP A 794 -21.99 -48.78 26.59
C ASP A 794 -21.50 -49.73 25.47
N SER A 795 -22.32 -50.68 25.01
CA SER A 795 -21.96 -51.64 23.95
C SER A 795 -21.84 -51.02 22.56
N ASP A 796 -22.62 -49.98 22.26
CA ASP A 796 -22.83 -49.55 20.87
C ASP A 796 -21.78 -48.53 20.39
N ILE A 797 -21.06 -47.91 21.33
CA ILE A 797 -19.99 -46.92 21.05
C ILE A 797 -18.75 -47.58 20.41
N ALA A 798 -18.54 -48.88 20.62
CA ALA A 798 -17.35 -49.62 20.15
C ALA A 798 -17.36 -49.96 18.64
N SER A 799 -18.45 -49.70 17.91
CA SER A 799 -18.58 -50.01 16.48
C SER A 799 -18.27 -48.81 15.56
N ALA A 800 -18.49 -47.58 16.02
CA ALA A 800 -18.42 -46.38 15.17
C ALA A 800 -17.00 -45.87 14.84
N THR A 801 -15.96 -46.33 15.56
CA THR A 801 -14.59 -45.76 15.50
C THR A 801 -13.66 -46.40 14.46
N ARG A 802 -14.14 -47.28 13.57
CA ARG A 802 -13.29 -48.06 12.63
C ARG A 802 -13.37 -47.69 11.14
N HIS A 803 -14.09 -46.62 10.75
CA HIS A 803 -14.33 -46.29 9.34
C HIS A 803 -14.06 -44.82 8.94
N ASN A 804 -13.10 -44.14 9.57
CA ASN A 804 -12.71 -42.78 9.17
C ASN A 804 -11.19 -42.58 9.12
N ALA A 805 -10.51 -43.44 8.35
CA ALA A 805 -9.06 -43.43 8.15
C ALA A 805 -8.65 -43.59 6.68
N SER A 806 -9.35 -42.91 5.76
CA SER A 806 -8.88 -42.67 4.37
C SER A 806 -9.74 -41.61 3.64
N ALA A 807 -9.44 -40.33 3.83
CA ALA A 807 -9.81 -39.21 2.96
C ALA A 807 -8.96 -37.96 3.31
#